data_AF-A0A918BBB2-F1
#
_entry.id   AF-A0A918BBB2-F1
#
_cell.length_a   1.000
_cell.length_b   1.000
_cell.length_c   1.000
_cell.angle_alpha   90.00
_cell.angle_beta   90.00
_cell.angle_gamma   90.00
#
_symmetry.space_group_name_H-M   'P 1'
#
loop_
_entity.id
_entity.type
_entity.pdbx_description
1 polymer ?
#
loop_
_entity_poly.entity_id
_entity_poly.type
_entity_poly.pdbx_seq_one_letter_code
_entity_poly.pdbx_strand_id
1 'polypeptide(L)'
;MLAGAVAAALTTTLTAGVATAAPARPADTPPPGTGTGPGGLGHEVPGYRTAVPGESLEVRRVDRPVAPGIVLTSYDTFGRTGWTRVHVLNADLRDAAVGVDLLAGKVSETRTPSAAAGAQGAVAAVNGDFFDITETNAAVGPEMQDGELRKGGRTATTVATVGVDRIARLADLLVEGTVTVAGTGRPLAALNSATVPVDGIAVHTPLWGPGPRTAIRGAGPYTELVVSGGAVTAVHDRLTDTAVPDGGLVVVGRGTAAARLAAARPGDAVTVTFAPRSDSPVAPRMALGSNAVLVRDGEAVDFPPSEGNDAAKPRTVIGWTAGGRRLLLVAVDGSANFSAGLSYDATAGLLVRLGAAEAFMLDGGGSTGMVARRPGDAGVSVVNTPSDGGERPVPNAVGLFGPKGSGRLRGLDVRTGADRVVPGLTLDVTAAGHDETWSPVDAGRHRITWSARPGSLGRVTDGVLRAGRPGIGILQARSGAARGDHGLRVVGELHRLAFTERALTIEPGAAARVGLTGYDADGFGAPVAARDVALDHDGAVIGVRVGTDGRLTVTGAAEADGRATVLTATVNGVSARLAVTVGLADVPLAEFEPDGPDGPWTALSARGTASVAIVGAADRPGAGAGNHALRLTYDFTGQSSTSAAYAVAGAPLTLPAGTRRLALWVKGDGRGHWLRAMLRSQGTTNVPFTFSTAVDWTGWRQVVGELPDGFSAPVTLLRLYVAETSQANKNAGALDFDGLAAQVGQQPETAEAPPPDPYVVGQGGLPRGRWTFAVLSDLHISAAAGPDSFAGRQAVAALEQVVASEPDFVLINGDFVDDNGPADFELANGLLRDHVPADLPVYWTPGNHEAGLSADGGLDAFRAATGRPARQVFDHKGTRFVLLDSHTGDLRTSDWDQVPLLRSELERAARDRRVTGVVVSFHHPLHDPSGAGSSQLSDRLAAGLLRRWLAEFRETSGKPVALFTGHAHTASVARRDGVLEVTTPAVGKTPYSSPDQGGFFGWMNVAVDPRPARVRRGLPSPETRDWLRAESRPLIDAINLSAPARLAAGTSAAVSATGVTSEYGLEFPLRHPASVTWTGSRGLVVAGSAAGARTAARDRRTLAVLDLAGPTLTAVRPGTVTMTVAAGGRSASATVELAGPE
;
A
#
# COMPACT_ATOMS: atom_id res chain seq x y z
N MET A 1 16.03 14.60 17.58
CA MET A 1 14.57 14.37 17.54
C MET A 1 13.90 15.23 16.48
N LEU A 2 13.46 14.60 15.38
CA LEU A 2 12.36 14.92 14.44
C LEU A 2 12.79 14.55 13.01
N ALA A 3 12.38 13.35 12.57
CA ALA A 3 12.27 12.99 11.17
C ALA A 3 10.77 12.88 10.83
N GLY A 4 10.35 13.53 9.74
CA GLY A 4 9.00 13.52 9.21
C GLY A 4 9.04 14.16 7.84
N ALA A 5 9.00 13.32 6.81
CA ALA A 5 9.31 13.62 5.43
C ALA A 5 8.33 14.59 4.74
N VAL A 6 8.89 15.24 3.72
CA VAL A 6 8.32 16.22 2.81
C VAL A 6 7.42 15.54 1.78
N ALA A 7 6.21 16.08 1.57
CA ALA A 7 5.49 16.04 0.31
C ALA A 7 4.57 17.26 0.23
N ALA A 8 4.86 18.18 -0.69
CA ALA A 8 4.05 19.36 -0.98
C ALA A 8 3.19 19.10 -2.22
N ALA A 9 1.93 19.54 -2.21
CA ALA A 9 1.21 19.97 -3.40
C ALA A 9 -0.04 20.81 -3.05
N LEU A 10 -0.18 21.93 -3.77
CA LEU A 10 -1.31 22.84 -3.78
C LEU A 10 -2.60 22.16 -4.30
N THR A 11 -3.75 22.49 -3.72
CA THR A 11 -5.04 22.46 -4.44
C THR A 11 -5.96 23.59 -4.00
N THR A 12 -6.40 24.34 -5.00
CA THR A 12 -7.53 25.28 -4.98
C THR A 12 -8.86 24.55 -4.74
N THR A 13 -9.75 25.25 -4.05
CA THR A 13 -11.08 24.86 -3.60
C THR A 13 -12.05 24.60 -4.76
N LEU A 14 -12.89 23.56 -4.62
CA LEU A 14 -14.29 23.52 -5.10
C LEU A 14 -15.02 22.33 -4.46
N THR A 15 -16.13 22.65 -3.81
CA THR A 15 -16.99 21.79 -2.99
C THR A 15 -17.99 20.98 -3.82
N ALA A 16 -17.97 19.64 -3.69
CA ALA A 16 -19.11 18.76 -3.95
C ALA A 16 -18.88 17.40 -3.26
N GLY A 17 -19.91 16.86 -2.58
CA GLY A 17 -19.81 15.69 -1.71
C GLY A 17 -19.28 14.44 -2.41
N VAL A 18 -18.15 13.93 -1.92
CA VAL A 18 -17.52 12.68 -2.38
C VAL A 18 -17.87 11.58 -1.39
N ALA A 19 -18.63 10.58 -1.83
CA ALA A 19 -18.66 9.29 -1.18
C ALA A 19 -17.24 8.71 -1.24
N THR A 20 -16.61 8.53 -0.08
CA THR A 20 -15.25 7.99 0.05
C THR A 20 -15.24 6.54 -0.45
N ALA A 21 -14.88 6.35 -1.73
CA ALA A 21 -14.57 5.05 -2.27
C ALA A 21 -13.36 4.49 -1.52
N ALA A 22 -13.55 3.32 -0.89
CA ALA A 22 -12.50 2.60 -0.19
C ALA A 22 -11.27 2.39 -1.11
N PRO A 23 -10.04 2.39 -0.57
CA PRO A 23 -8.84 2.14 -1.36
C PRO A 23 -8.96 0.77 -2.03
N ALA A 24 -8.97 0.76 -3.36
CA ALA A 24 -8.84 -0.47 -4.14
C ALA A 24 -7.52 -1.13 -3.75
N ARG A 25 -7.59 -2.34 -3.18
CA ARG A 25 -6.40 -3.15 -2.92
C ARG A 25 -5.63 -3.36 -4.24
N PRO A 26 -4.30 -3.47 -4.19
CA PRO A 26 -3.55 -3.99 -5.33
C PRO A 26 -4.15 -5.35 -5.72
N ALA A 27 -4.52 -5.49 -6.99
CA ALA A 27 -5.11 -6.70 -7.53
C ALA A 27 -4.33 -7.95 -7.05
N ASP A 28 -5.06 -8.91 -6.50
CA ASP A 28 -4.51 -10.21 -6.12
C ASP A 28 -3.72 -10.78 -7.31
N THR A 29 -2.46 -11.09 -7.04
CA THR A 29 -1.48 -11.41 -8.07
C THR A 29 -1.56 -12.89 -8.41
N PRO A 30 -1.72 -13.28 -9.69
CA PRO A 30 -1.54 -14.66 -10.11
C PRO A 30 -0.15 -15.16 -9.71
N PRO A 31 0.02 -16.45 -9.38
CA PRO A 31 1.34 -17.00 -9.09
C PRO A 31 2.30 -16.79 -10.27
N PRO A 32 3.61 -16.59 -10.03
CA PRO A 32 4.60 -16.49 -11.10
C PRO A 32 4.62 -17.81 -11.87
N GLY A 33 4.36 -17.73 -13.17
CA GLY A 33 4.35 -18.87 -14.08
C GLY A 33 2.96 -19.35 -14.47
N THR A 34 2.12 -18.49 -15.04
CA THR A 34 1.16 -18.94 -16.06
C THR A 34 1.91 -19.06 -17.39
N GLY A 35 2.81 -20.04 -17.45
CA GLY A 35 3.26 -20.57 -18.73
C GLY A 35 2.02 -21.02 -19.49
N THR A 36 1.87 -20.48 -20.69
CA THR A 36 0.83 -20.81 -21.66
C THR A 36 0.64 -22.33 -21.72
N GLY A 37 -0.54 -22.80 -21.31
CA GLY A 37 -0.94 -24.18 -21.56
C GLY A 37 -0.92 -24.44 -23.07
N PRO A 38 -0.34 -25.56 -23.56
CA PRO A 38 -0.23 -25.81 -24.98
C PRO A 38 -1.61 -26.14 -25.53
N GLY A 39 -2.18 -25.24 -26.34
CA GLY A 39 -3.54 -25.36 -26.88
C GLY A 39 -4.01 -24.29 -27.85
N GLY A 40 -3.22 -23.96 -28.88
CA GLY A 40 -3.70 -23.58 -30.22
C GLY A 40 -4.75 -22.47 -30.37
N LEU A 41 -4.36 -21.21 -30.11
CA LEU A 41 -4.95 -19.98 -30.71
C LEU A 41 -3.85 -18.90 -30.90
N GLY A 42 -2.63 -19.33 -31.24
CA GLY A 42 -1.36 -18.59 -31.09
C GLY A 42 -1.43 -17.08 -31.34
N HIS A 43 -1.04 -16.30 -30.34
CA HIS A 43 -0.67 -14.90 -30.48
C HIS A 43 0.83 -14.78 -30.21
N GLU A 44 1.52 -13.99 -31.03
CA GLU A 44 2.94 -13.71 -30.83
C GLU A 44 3.07 -12.64 -29.75
N VAL A 45 3.64 -13.01 -28.60
CA VAL A 45 3.94 -12.05 -27.54
C VAL A 45 5.20 -11.28 -27.94
N PRO A 46 5.14 -9.94 -28.03
CA PRO A 46 6.32 -9.14 -28.36
C PRO A 46 7.42 -9.26 -27.29
N GLY A 47 8.66 -9.39 -27.74
CA GLY A 47 9.84 -9.28 -26.88
C GLY A 47 10.12 -7.82 -26.54
N TYR A 48 10.19 -7.50 -25.25
CA TYR A 48 10.49 -6.15 -24.76
C TYR A 48 11.68 -6.20 -23.80
N ARG A 49 12.47 -5.13 -23.77
CA ARG A 49 13.42 -4.88 -22.67
C ARG A 49 12.70 -4.01 -21.63
N THR A 50 12.10 -4.64 -20.63
CA THR A 50 11.25 -3.94 -19.65
C THR A 50 12.04 -3.22 -18.56
N ALA A 51 13.18 -3.78 -18.16
CA ALA A 51 14.06 -3.25 -17.12
C ALA A 51 15.41 -2.77 -17.68
N VAL A 52 16.10 -1.92 -16.92
CA VAL A 52 17.42 -1.38 -17.24
C VAL A 52 18.47 -2.13 -16.41
N PRO A 53 19.43 -2.84 -17.03
CA PRO A 53 20.46 -3.57 -16.29
C PRO A 53 21.19 -2.68 -15.27
N GLY A 54 21.24 -3.13 -14.02
CA GLY A 54 21.90 -2.39 -12.93
C GLY A 54 21.06 -1.25 -12.31
N GLU A 55 19.99 -0.80 -12.96
CA GLU A 55 19.16 0.32 -12.48
C GLU A 55 17.74 -0.10 -12.07
N SER A 56 17.19 -1.16 -12.68
CA SER A 56 15.87 -1.67 -12.35
C SER A 56 15.72 -3.17 -12.63
N LEU A 57 14.68 -3.75 -12.04
CA LEU A 57 14.32 -5.16 -12.16
C LEU A 57 12.87 -5.27 -12.63
N GLU A 58 12.61 -6.15 -13.59
CA GLU A 58 11.24 -6.60 -13.86
C GLU A 58 10.79 -7.49 -12.69
N VAL A 59 9.72 -7.09 -12.02
CA VAL A 59 9.20 -7.78 -10.85
C VAL A 59 7.90 -8.52 -11.13
N ARG A 60 7.20 -8.13 -12.20
CA ARG A 60 5.97 -8.79 -12.67
C ARG A 60 5.75 -8.49 -14.14
N ARG A 61 5.28 -9.47 -14.90
CA ARG A 61 4.80 -9.32 -16.28
C ARG A 61 3.60 -10.22 -16.53
N VAL A 62 2.59 -9.69 -17.22
CA VAL A 62 1.40 -10.41 -17.66
C VAL A 62 1.13 -10.06 -19.11
N ASP A 63 1.08 -11.08 -19.97
CA ASP A 63 0.71 -10.95 -21.38
C ASP A 63 -0.68 -11.56 -21.61
N ARG A 64 -1.55 -10.83 -22.31
CA ARG A 64 -2.94 -11.23 -22.55
C ARG A 64 -3.34 -10.93 -24.00
N PRO A 65 -3.93 -11.89 -24.73
CA PRO A 65 -4.52 -11.60 -26.03
C PRO A 65 -5.78 -10.74 -25.87
N VAL A 66 -5.97 -9.78 -26.79
CA VAL A 66 -7.18 -8.94 -26.88
C VAL A 66 -8.01 -9.32 -28.10
N ALA A 67 -7.34 -9.47 -29.24
CA ALA A 67 -7.87 -9.94 -30.51
C ALA A 67 -6.70 -10.51 -31.36
N PRO A 68 -6.95 -11.21 -32.48
CA PRO A 68 -5.90 -11.58 -33.42
C PRO A 68 -5.09 -10.35 -33.83
N GLY A 69 -3.75 -10.45 -33.75
CA GLY A 69 -2.85 -9.33 -34.01
C GLY A 69 -2.78 -8.26 -32.90
N ILE A 70 -3.53 -8.40 -31.79
CA ILE A 70 -3.54 -7.42 -30.68
C ILE A 70 -3.25 -8.10 -29.34
N VAL A 71 -2.13 -7.72 -28.70
CA VAL A 71 -1.69 -8.25 -27.41
C VAL A 71 -1.52 -7.11 -26.40
N LEU A 72 -2.02 -7.30 -25.19
CA LEU A 72 -1.79 -6.44 -24.04
C LEU A 72 -0.68 -7.04 -23.17
N THR A 73 0.38 -6.28 -22.94
CA THR A 73 1.43 -6.61 -21.97
C THR A 73 1.38 -5.60 -20.82
N SER A 74 1.26 -6.08 -19.59
CA SER A 74 1.32 -5.25 -18.38
C SER A 74 2.48 -5.71 -17.51
N TYR A 75 3.35 -4.80 -17.09
CA TYR A 75 4.50 -5.14 -16.26
C TYR A 75 4.82 -4.06 -15.24
N ASP A 76 5.47 -4.50 -14.16
CA ASP A 76 5.96 -3.64 -13.10
C ASP A 76 7.50 -3.73 -13.08
N THR A 77 8.17 -2.60 -12.87
CA THR A 77 9.60 -2.54 -12.58
C THR A 77 9.84 -1.86 -11.24
N PHE A 78 10.82 -2.36 -10.49
CA PHE A 78 11.35 -1.71 -9.30
C PHE A 78 12.81 -1.32 -9.57
N GLY A 79 13.14 -0.03 -9.43
CA GLY A 79 14.45 0.51 -9.76
C GLY A 79 14.91 1.60 -8.79
N ARG A 80 16.07 2.20 -9.05
CA ARG A 80 16.66 3.31 -8.26
C ARG A 80 15.66 4.45 -8.00
N THR A 81 14.85 4.77 -9.02
CA THR A 81 13.83 5.84 -8.97
C THR A 81 12.48 5.39 -8.40
N GLY A 82 12.37 4.14 -7.92
CA GLY A 82 11.15 3.58 -7.34
C GLY A 82 10.41 2.63 -8.28
N TRP A 83 9.10 2.55 -8.11
CA TRP A 83 8.21 1.66 -8.85
C TRP A 83 7.68 2.32 -10.12
N THR A 84 7.57 1.53 -11.18
CA THR A 84 6.91 1.94 -12.43
C THR A 84 5.99 0.82 -12.89
N ARG A 85 4.75 1.16 -13.24
CA ARG A 85 3.79 0.26 -13.88
C ARG A 85 3.49 0.71 -15.29
N VAL A 86 3.65 -0.20 -16.24
CA VAL A 86 3.50 0.07 -17.67
C VAL A 86 2.57 -0.94 -18.30
N HIS A 87 1.71 -0.45 -19.17
CA HIS A 87 0.79 -1.23 -19.99
C HIS A 87 1.06 -0.91 -21.46
N VAL A 88 1.17 -1.95 -22.30
CA VAL A 88 1.50 -1.84 -23.72
C VAL A 88 0.49 -2.65 -24.52
N LEU A 89 -0.32 -1.98 -25.33
CA LEU A 89 -1.09 -2.60 -26.40
C LEU A 89 -0.24 -2.63 -27.66
N ASN A 90 0.06 -3.82 -28.13
CA ASN A 90 0.77 -4.07 -29.38
C ASN A 90 -0.22 -4.50 -30.45
N ALA A 91 -0.29 -3.75 -31.56
CA ALA A 91 -1.17 -4.05 -32.68
C ALA A 91 -0.36 -4.27 -33.96
N ASP A 92 -0.50 -5.45 -34.56
CA ASP A 92 0.17 -5.84 -35.79
C ASP A 92 -0.64 -5.40 -37.01
N LEU A 93 -0.27 -4.27 -37.61
CA LEU A 93 -0.99 -3.68 -38.73
C LEU A 93 -0.77 -4.43 -40.06
N ARG A 94 0.11 -5.44 -40.09
CA ARG A 94 0.24 -6.34 -41.24
C ARG A 94 -1.00 -7.20 -41.39
N ASP A 95 -1.63 -7.57 -40.27
CA ASP A 95 -2.89 -8.27 -40.25
C ASP A 95 -4.02 -7.34 -40.73
N ALA A 96 -4.71 -7.73 -41.80
CA ALA A 96 -5.82 -6.97 -42.37
C ALA A 96 -7.05 -6.90 -41.46
N ALA A 97 -7.10 -7.75 -40.44
CA ALA A 97 -8.15 -7.76 -39.46
C ALA A 97 -7.95 -6.72 -38.34
N VAL A 98 -6.76 -6.12 -38.23
CA VAL A 98 -6.45 -5.10 -37.21
C VAL A 98 -6.75 -3.72 -37.78
N GLY A 99 -7.74 -3.05 -37.19
CA GLY A 99 -8.08 -1.66 -37.50
C GLY A 99 -7.58 -0.70 -36.41
N VAL A 100 -7.28 0.54 -36.82
CA VAL A 100 -6.93 1.65 -35.92
C VAL A 100 -7.69 2.88 -36.40
N ASP A 101 -8.36 3.57 -35.48
CA ASP A 101 -9.04 4.83 -35.80
C ASP A 101 -9.23 5.70 -34.54
N LEU A 102 -9.63 6.95 -34.75
CA LEU A 102 -10.01 7.87 -33.69
C LEU A 102 -11.37 7.47 -33.11
N LEU A 103 -11.46 7.44 -31.78
CA LEU A 103 -12.71 7.31 -31.02
C LEU A 103 -13.14 8.69 -30.54
N ALA A 104 -13.92 9.40 -31.37
CA ALA A 104 -14.46 10.71 -31.04
C ALA A 104 -15.96 10.82 -31.36
N GLY A 105 -16.68 11.63 -30.59
CA GLY A 105 -18.08 12.01 -30.81
C GLY A 105 -18.17 13.35 -31.53
N LYS A 106 -18.59 14.40 -30.81
CA LYS A 106 -18.37 15.80 -31.20
C LYS A 106 -17.07 16.32 -30.57
N VAL A 107 -16.46 17.36 -31.15
CA VAL A 107 -15.12 17.86 -30.79
C VAL A 107 -15.02 18.29 -29.32
N SER A 108 -16.07 18.89 -28.76
CA SER A 108 -16.15 19.35 -27.36
C SER A 108 -16.95 18.42 -26.45
N GLU A 109 -17.35 17.24 -26.93
CA GLU A 109 -18.03 16.24 -26.11
C GLU A 109 -17.01 15.28 -25.52
N THR A 110 -17.07 15.02 -24.20
CA THR A 110 -16.15 14.10 -23.53
C THR A 110 -16.82 12.80 -23.14
N ARG A 111 -16.08 11.70 -23.22
CA ARG A 111 -16.47 10.37 -22.71
C ARG A 111 -15.28 9.71 -22.05
N THR A 112 -15.51 8.81 -21.11
CA THR A 112 -14.43 7.96 -20.62
C THR A 112 -13.90 7.07 -21.76
N PRO A 113 -12.62 6.69 -21.78
CA PRO A 113 -12.08 5.77 -22.78
C PRO A 113 -12.91 4.48 -22.93
N SER A 114 -13.38 3.91 -21.81
CA SER A 114 -14.28 2.75 -21.81
C SER A 114 -15.60 3.01 -22.57
N ALA A 115 -16.25 4.15 -22.32
CA ALA A 115 -17.50 4.51 -22.97
C ALA A 115 -17.30 4.81 -24.47
N ALA A 116 -16.22 5.51 -24.84
CA ALA A 116 -15.88 5.79 -26.24
C ALA A 116 -15.60 4.50 -27.03
N ALA A 117 -14.81 3.58 -26.44
CA ALA A 117 -14.51 2.28 -27.04
C ALA A 117 -15.78 1.42 -27.19
N GLY A 118 -16.62 1.36 -26.15
CA GLY A 118 -17.89 0.63 -26.20
C GLY A 118 -18.85 1.16 -27.27
N ALA A 119 -18.99 2.48 -27.37
CA ALA A 119 -19.89 3.12 -28.34
C ALA A 119 -19.52 2.85 -29.81
N GLN A 120 -18.23 2.68 -30.09
CA GLN A 120 -17.74 2.45 -31.46
C GLN A 120 -17.29 1.00 -31.72
N GLY A 121 -17.41 0.11 -30.73
CA GLY A 121 -17.07 -1.31 -30.89
C GLY A 121 -15.57 -1.60 -30.92
N ALA A 122 -14.73 -0.72 -30.35
CA ALA A 122 -13.31 -0.97 -30.21
C ALA A 122 -13.04 -2.08 -29.18
N VAL A 123 -12.03 -2.92 -29.45
CA VAL A 123 -11.64 -4.03 -28.54
C VAL A 123 -10.59 -3.59 -27.52
N ALA A 124 -9.94 -2.46 -27.76
CA ALA A 124 -9.06 -1.76 -26.83
C ALA A 124 -8.92 -0.28 -27.23
N ALA A 125 -8.51 0.56 -26.29
CA ALA A 125 -8.24 1.97 -26.57
C ALA A 125 -7.30 2.59 -25.52
N VAL A 126 -6.69 3.72 -25.89
CA VAL A 126 -6.08 4.68 -24.95
C VAL A 126 -6.64 6.08 -25.17
N ASN A 127 -6.54 6.97 -24.18
CA ASN A 127 -6.90 8.39 -24.38
C ASN A 127 -6.07 9.06 -25.48
N GLY A 128 -6.62 10.14 -26.05
CA GLY A 128 -6.05 10.84 -27.19
C GLY A 128 -5.34 12.14 -26.83
N ASP A 129 -5.69 13.21 -27.54
CA ASP A 129 -4.99 14.50 -27.54
C ASP A 129 -5.22 15.31 -26.26
N PHE A 130 -4.36 16.32 -26.05
CA PHE A 130 -4.57 17.38 -25.07
C PHE A 130 -5.86 18.12 -25.38
N PHE A 131 -6.50 18.65 -24.33
CA PHE A 131 -7.77 19.34 -24.47
C PHE A 131 -7.94 20.44 -23.43
N ASP A 132 -8.86 21.35 -23.72
CA ASP A 132 -9.18 22.48 -22.86
C ASP A 132 -10.11 22.07 -21.72
N ILE A 133 -9.55 21.34 -20.75
CA ILE A 133 -10.26 20.66 -19.66
C ILE A 133 -11.09 21.56 -18.74
N THR A 134 -10.77 22.86 -18.66
CA THR A 134 -11.44 23.79 -17.74
C THR A 134 -12.62 24.53 -18.37
N GLU A 135 -12.69 24.58 -19.70
CA GLU A 135 -13.56 25.50 -20.43
C GLU A 135 -14.38 24.75 -21.49
N THR A 136 -13.81 24.59 -22.69
CA THR A 136 -14.55 24.07 -23.86
C THR A 136 -14.61 22.55 -23.92
N ASN A 137 -13.73 21.85 -23.21
CA ASN A 137 -13.45 20.42 -23.34
C ASN A 137 -12.98 19.96 -24.73
N ALA A 138 -12.74 20.88 -25.67
CA ALA A 138 -12.32 20.53 -27.02
C ALA A 138 -10.84 20.12 -27.06
N ALA A 139 -10.54 19.10 -27.88
CA ALA A 139 -9.15 18.74 -28.21
C ALA A 139 -8.37 19.93 -28.79
N VAL A 140 -7.05 19.93 -28.68
CA VAL A 140 -6.21 21.06 -29.10
C VAL A 140 -5.79 20.95 -30.56
N GLY A 141 -5.19 19.83 -30.94
CA GLY A 141 -4.58 19.56 -32.22
C GLY A 141 -5.57 19.23 -33.34
N PRO A 142 -5.06 18.98 -34.56
CA PRO A 142 -5.86 18.49 -35.68
C PRO A 142 -6.36 17.08 -35.44
N GLU A 143 -7.53 16.74 -36.00
CA GLU A 143 -8.07 15.38 -35.95
C GLU A 143 -8.72 14.96 -37.27
N MET A 144 -8.43 13.72 -37.67
CA MET A 144 -9.10 13.00 -38.75
C MET A 144 -9.59 11.64 -38.25
N GLN A 145 -10.79 11.26 -38.66
CA GLN A 145 -11.44 9.99 -38.33
C GLN A 145 -12.03 9.40 -39.61
N ASP A 146 -11.79 8.12 -39.89
CA ASP A 146 -12.25 7.44 -41.11
C ASP A 146 -11.94 8.21 -42.42
N GLY A 147 -10.80 8.91 -42.46
CA GLY A 147 -10.36 9.72 -43.61
C GLY A 147 -11.00 11.10 -43.72
N GLU A 148 -11.94 11.46 -42.84
CA GLU A 148 -12.60 12.76 -42.84
C GLU A 148 -11.93 13.74 -41.87
N LEU A 149 -11.74 14.99 -42.33
CA LEU A 149 -11.23 16.08 -41.50
C LEU A 149 -12.31 16.58 -40.55
N ARG A 150 -12.03 16.54 -39.25
CA ARG A 150 -12.96 16.96 -38.20
C ARG A 150 -12.59 18.32 -37.61
N LYS A 151 -11.30 18.56 -37.41
CA LYS A 151 -10.76 19.78 -36.84
C LYS A 151 -9.32 20.01 -37.27
N GLY A 152 -8.91 21.26 -37.35
CA GLY A 152 -7.54 21.65 -37.63
C GLY A 152 -7.38 23.15 -37.85
N GLY A 153 -6.15 23.58 -38.12
CA GLY A 153 -5.81 24.95 -38.45
C GLY A 153 -4.99 25.04 -39.73
N ARG A 154 -4.82 26.27 -40.25
CA ARG A 154 -4.00 26.53 -41.44
C ARG A 154 -2.48 26.41 -41.23
N THR A 155 -2.05 26.22 -39.98
CA THR A 155 -0.64 26.03 -39.63
C THR A 155 -0.33 24.54 -39.61
N ALA A 156 0.73 24.13 -40.31
CA ALA A 156 1.26 22.78 -40.25
C ALA A 156 1.54 22.37 -38.81
N THR A 157 0.94 21.26 -38.39
CA THR A 157 1.12 20.69 -37.04
C THR A 157 1.41 19.21 -37.19
N THR A 158 2.44 18.74 -36.50
CA THR A 158 2.79 17.32 -36.49
C THR A 158 1.68 16.49 -35.83
N VAL A 159 1.30 15.40 -36.49
CA VAL A 159 0.28 14.45 -36.06
C VAL A 159 0.84 13.03 -36.10
N ALA A 160 0.34 12.16 -35.20
CA ALA A 160 0.45 10.73 -35.40
C ALA A 160 -0.67 10.28 -36.36
N THR A 161 -0.30 9.60 -37.43
CA THR A 161 -1.26 9.14 -38.45
C THR A 161 -1.11 7.66 -38.76
N VAL A 162 -2.25 7.01 -39.04
CA VAL A 162 -2.32 5.73 -39.73
C VAL A 162 -2.95 5.98 -41.10
N GLY A 163 -2.19 5.72 -42.15
CA GLY A 163 -2.66 5.88 -43.53
C GLY A 163 -3.63 4.78 -43.95
N VAL A 164 -4.28 4.96 -45.10
CA VAL A 164 -5.11 3.91 -45.73
C VAL A 164 -4.32 2.64 -46.09
N ASP A 165 -3.00 2.74 -46.15
CA ASP A 165 -2.05 1.64 -46.32
C ASP A 165 -1.74 0.87 -45.02
N ARG A 166 -2.37 1.25 -43.89
CA ARG A 166 -2.23 0.63 -42.56
C ARG A 166 -0.80 0.73 -42.01
N ILE A 167 -0.09 1.81 -42.33
CA ILE A 167 1.22 2.09 -41.77
C ILE A 167 1.10 3.34 -40.89
N ALA A 168 1.60 3.23 -39.65
CA ALA A 168 1.72 4.32 -38.71
C ALA A 168 2.95 5.18 -39.03
N ARG A 169 2.82 6.51 -38.96
CA ARG A 169 3.91 7.48 -39.16
C ARG A 169 3.62 8.83 -38.52
N LEU A 170 4.66 9.65 -38.40
CA LEU A 170 4.50 11.09 -38.21
C LEU A 170 4.25 11.75 -39.56
N ALA A 171 3.42 12.78 -39.55
CA ALA A 171 3.21 13.67 -40.70
C ALA A 171 2.80 15.05 -40.17
N ASP A 172 3.02 16.10 -40.94
CA ASP A 172 2.40 17.38 -40.69
C ASP A 172 1.01 17.44 -41.36
N LEU A 173 0.04 18.01 -40.66
CA LEU A 173 -1.33 18.20 -41.13
C LEU A 173 -1.72 19.68 -40.96
N LEU A 174 -2.33 20.24 -42.00
CA LEU A 174 -2.99 21.55 -41.97
C LEU A 174 -4.31 21.52 -42.74
N VAL A 175 -5.11 22.56 -42.53
CA VAL A 175 -6.37 22.77 -43.23
C VAL A 175 -6.20 23.90 -44.24
N GLU A 176 -6.37 23.58 -45.53
CA GLU A 176 -6.53 24.59 -46.57
C GLU A 176 -8.02 24.84 -46.80
N GLY A 177 -8.44 26.09 -46.80
CA GLY A 177 -9.84 26.42 -47.01
C GLY A 177 -10.12 27.90 -47.22
N THR A 178 -11.31 28.20 -47.72
CA THR A 178 -11.80 29.56 -47.96
C THR A 178 -13.20 29.73 -47.39
N VAL A 179 -13.43 30.84 -46.69
CA VAL A 179 -14.72 31.33 -46.23
C VAL A 179 -15.12 32.52 -47.11
N THR A 180 -16.20 32.38 -47.86
CA THR A 180 -16.77 33.43 -48.71
C THR A 180 -18.04 33.95 -48.06
N VAL A 181 -18.05 35.24 -47.70
CA VAL A 181 -19.23 35.93 -47.16
C VAL A 181 -19.57 37.08 -48.10
N ALA A 182 -20.83 37.14 -48.56
CA ALA A 182 -21.30 38.16 -49.52
C ALA A 182 -20.39 38.30 -50.75
N GLY A 183 -19.94 37.16 -51.32
CA GLY A 183 -19.07 37.11 -52.49
C GLY A 183 -17.59 37.41 -52.23
N THR A 184 -17.19 37.77 -51.00
CA THR A 184 -15.78 38.04 -50.67
C THR A 184 -15.14 36.84 -49.98
N GLY A 185 -14.24 36.15 -50.68
CA GLY A 185 -13.47 35.01 -50.18
C GLY A 185 -12.29 35.41 -49.28
N ARG A 186 -12.10 34.67 -48.19
CA ARG A 186 -10.98 34.86 -47.24
C ARG A 186 -10.45 33.50 -46.76
N PRO A 187 -9.16 33.38 -46.41
CA PRO A 187 -8.61 32.12 -45.91
C PRO A 187 -9.31 31.65 -44.63
N LEU A 188 -9.65 30.35 -44.58
CA LEU A 188 -10.08 29.69 -43.35
C LEU A 188 -8.87 29.55 -42.42
N ALA A 189 -8.99 30.07 -41.20
CA ALA A 189 -7.90 30.03 -40.24
C ALA A 189 -7.92 28.79 -39.35
N ALA A 190 -9.12 28.37 -38.94
CA ALA A 190 -9.33 27.24 -38.05
C ALA A 190 -10.71 26.63 -38.27
N LEU A 191 -10.81 25.31 -38.15
CA LEU A 191 -12.04 24.54 -38.22
C LEU A 191 -12.29 23.87 -36.87
N ASN A 192 -13.48 24.08 -36.29
CA ASN A 192 -13.91 23.50 -35.01
C ASN A 192 -12.87 23.65 -33.89
N SER A 193 -12.18 24.79 -33.81
CA SER A 193 -11.09 25.00 -32.84
C SER A 193 -11.55 25.80 -31.61
N ALA A 194 -10.94 25.49 -30.46
CA ALA A 194 -11.04 26.28 -29.23
C ALA A 194 -10.19 27.57 -29.25
N THR A 195 -9.52 27.84 -30.36
CA THR A 195 -8.72 29.05 -30.59
C THR A 195 -9.09 29.69 -31.92
N VAL A 196 -9.26 31.03 -31.92
CA VAL A 196 -9.37 31.83 -33.14
C VAL A 196 -8.09 32.63 -33.31
N PRO A 197 -7.28 32.34 -34.35
CA PRO A 197 -6.07 33.10 -34.63
C PRO A 197 -6.36 34.60 -34.74
N VAL A 198 -5.44 35.44 -34.26
CA VAL A 198 -5.54 36.91 -34.42
C VAL A 198 -5.69 37.23 -35.91
N ASP A 199 -6.61 38.15 -36.21
CA ASP A 199 -6.95 38.56 -37.58
C ASP A 199 -7.45 37.42 -38.50
N GLY A 200 -7.84 36.28 -37.91
CA GLY A 200 -8.32 35.09 -38.60
C GLY A 200 -9.84 34.89 -38.54
N ILE A 201 -10.32 34.01 -39.42
CA ILE A 201 -11.69 33.52 -39.44
C ILE A 201 -11.69 32.04 -39.08
N ALA A 202 -12.40 31.67 -38.01
CA ALA A 202 -12.69 30.29 -37.65
C ALA A 202 -14.11 29.90 -38.07
N VAL A 203 -14.32 28.62 -38.36
CA VAL A 203 -15.64 28.06 -38.64
C VAL A 203 -15.94 26.92 -37.67
N HIS A 204 -17.11 26.97 -37.06
CA HIS A 204 -17.66 25.92 -36.22
C HIS A 204 -18.84 25.26 -36.94
N THR A 205 -18.73 23.96 -37.16
CA THR A 205 -19.75 23.08 -37.75
C THR A 205 -20.54 22.37 -36.63
N PRO A 206 -21.61 21.62 -36.93
CA PRO A 206 -22.33 20.85 -35.91
C PRO A 206 -21.45 19.83 -35.17
N LEU A 207 -20.30 19.45 -35.75
CA LEU A 207 -19.29 18.62 -35.08
C LEU A 207 -18.62 19.32 -33.89
N TRP A 208 -18.72 20.64 -33.73
CA TRP A 208 -18.16 21.35 -32.58
C TRP A 208 -18.67 20.75 -31.26
N GLY A 209 -19.99 20.58 -31.11
CA GLY A 209 -20.58 20.02 -29.90
C GLY A 209 -20.98 21.05 -28.83
N PRO A 210 -21.14 20.62 -27.57
CA PRO A 210 -21.77 21.40 -26.51
C PRO A 210 -20.87 22.46 -25.87
N GLY A 211 -19.56 22.44 -26.14
CA GLY A 211 -18.60 23.36 -25.53
C GLY A 211 -18.97 24.84 -25.78
N PRO A 212 -18.92 25.71 -24.77
CA PRO A 212 -19.29 27.11 -24.93
C PRO A 212 -18.25 27.84 -25.78
N ARG A 213 -18.65 28.36 -26.95
CA ARG A 213 -17.74 29.19 -27.77
C ARG A 213 -17.35 30.49 -27.08
N THR A 214 -18.14 30.96 -26.12
CA THR A 214 -17.81 32.11 -25.27
C THR A 214 -16.54 31.91 -24.43
N ALA A 215 -16.12 30.67 -24.22
CA ALA A 215 -14.90 30.33 -23.49
C ALA A 215 -13.64 30.21 -24.39
N ILE A 216 -13.76 30.50 -25.69
CA ILE A 216 -12.62 30.55 -26.61
C ILE A 216 -11.62 31.62 -26.15
N ARG A 217 -10.34 31.23 -26.05
CA ARG A 217 -9.29 32.06 -25.46
C ARG A 217 -8.83 33.19 -26.40
N GLY A 218 -8.54 34.35 -25.81
CA GLY A 218 -7.90 35.50 -26.45
C GLY A 218 -8.76 36.76 -26.39
N ALA A 219 -8.11 37.92 -26.22
CA ALA A 219 -8.81 39.20 -26.24
C ALA A 219 -9.47 39.44 -27.62
N GLY A 220 -10.69 39.99 -27.58
CA GLY A 220 -11.44 40.44 -28.75
C GLY A 220 -10.85 41.71 -29.39
N PRO A 221 -11.59 42.38 -30.28
CA PRO A 221 -13.00 42.17 -30.59
C PRO A 221 -13.28 40.91 -31.43
N TYR A 222 -14.53 40.44 -31.36
CA TYR A 222 -15.05 39.29 -32.11
C TYR A 222 -16.27 39.68 -32.95
N THR A 223 -16.53 38.91 -34.01
CA THR A 223 -17.82 38.96 -34.71
C THR A 223 -18.22 37.55 -35.07
N GLU A 224 -19.44 37.16 -34.72
CA GLU A 224 -20.01 35.84 -34.93
C GLU A 224 -21.18 35.92 -35.93
N LEU A 225 -21.13 35.12 -36.99
CA LEU A 225 -22.22 34.95 -37.94
C LEU A 225 -22.84 33.58 -37.73
N VAL A 226 -24.15 33.53 -37.47
CA VAL A 226 -24.92 32.29 -37.49
C VAL A 226 -25.40 32.07 -38.92
N VAL A 227 -25.14 30.89 -39.48
CA VAL A 227 -25.42 30.56 -40.89
C VAL A 227 -26.27 29.31 -40.95
N SER A 228 -27.38 29.38 -41.68
CA SER A 228 -28.28 28.24 -41.96
C SER A 228 -28.71 28.26 -43.42
N GLY A 229 -28.76 27.10 -44.07
CA GLY A 229 -29.13 27.02 -45.49
C GLY A 229 -28.20 27.80 -46.44
N GLY A 230 -26.94 28.02 -46.05
CA GLY A 230 -25.96 28.78 -46.83
C GLY A 230 -26.12 30.31 -46.78
N ALA A 231 -26.94 30.85 -45.87
CA ALA A 231 -27.10 32.29 -45.67
C ALA A 231 -26.96 32.69 -44.20
N VAL A 232 -26.49 33.92 -43.96
CA VAL A 232 -26.43 34.50 -42.60
C VAL A 232 -27.85 34.66 -42.06
N THR A 233 -28.11 34.16 -40.85
CA THR A 233 -29.38 34.35 -40.12
C THR A 233 -29.24 35.32 -38.95
N ALA A 234 -28.05 35.43 -38.36
CA ALA A 234 -27.77 36.40 -37.29
C ALA A 234 -26.31 36.86 -37.33
N VAL A 235 -26.07 38.09 -36.83
CA VAL A 235 -24.76 38.72 -36.71
C VAL A 235 -24.62 39.24 -35.27
N HIS A 236 -23.54 38.87 -34.61
CA HIS A 236 -23.23 39.29 -33.25
C HIS A 236 -21.84 39.92 -33.18
N ASP A 237 -21.68 40.98 -32.41
CA ASP A 237 -20.42 41.71 -32.17
C ASP A 237 -19.57 41.08 -31.04
N ARG A 238 -19.94 39.88 -30.63
CA ARG A 238 -19.31 39.08 -29.58
C ARG A 238 -19.58 37.60 -29.83
N LEU A 239 -18.81 36.75 -29.15
CA LEU A 239 -19.08 35.31 -29.09
C LEU A 239 -20.39 35.07 -28.34
N THR A 240 -21.15 34.07 -28.77
CA THR A 240 -22.41 33.68 -28.13
C THR A 240 -22.41 32.21 -27.74
N ASP A 241 -23.33 31.84 -26.87
CA ASP A 241 -23.63 30.47 -26.46
C ASP A 241 -24.62 29.78 -27.43
N THR A 242 -25.00 30.44 -28.52
CA THR A 242 -25.90 29.87 -29.54
C THR A 242 -25.36 28.53 -30.03
N ALA A 243 -26.16 27.46 -30.02
CA ALA A 243 -25.71 26.20 -30.59
C ALA A 243 -25.43 26.34 -32.10
N VAL A 244 -24.46 25.58 -32.64
CA VAL A 244 -24.27 25.55 -34.10
C VAL A 244 -25.53 24.90 -34.72
N PRO A 245 -26.24 25.56 -35.66
CA PRO A 245 -27.48 25.02 -36.21
C PRO A 245 -27.28 23.69 -36.94
N ASP A 246 -28.25 22.79 -36.85
CA ASP A 246 -28.25 21.55 -37.63
C ASP A 246 -28.25 21.88 -39.14
N GLY A 247 -27.30 21.30 -39.89
CA GLY A 247 -27.10 21.63 -41.30
C GLY A 247 -26.58 23.04 -41.58
N GLY A 248 -26.16 23.79 -40.56
CA GLY A 248 -25.59 25.13 -40.64
C GLY A 248 -24.14 25.20 -40.16
N LEU A 249 -23.66 26.42 -39.92
CA LEU A 249 -22.33 26.69 -39.34
C LEU A 249 -22.33 28.03 -38.61
N VAL A 250 -21.30 28.25 -37.80
CA VAL A 250 -21.01 29.54 -37.18
C VAL A 250 -19.65 30.03 -37.67
N VAL A 251 -19.59 31.25 -38.20
CA VAL A 251 -18.35 31.89 -38.66
C VAL A 251 -17.92 32.92 -37.62
N VAL A 252 -16.71 32.77 -37.09
CA VAL A 252 -16.15 33.67 -36.07
C VAL A 252 -14.93 34.39 -36.62
N GLY A 253 -14.98 35.72 -36.64
CA GLY A 253 -13.83 36.59 -36.94
C GLY A 253 -13.25 37.18 -35.66
N ARG A 254 -11.92 37.35 -35.62
CA ARG A 254 -11.22 38.03 -34.53
C ARG A 254 -10.40 39.22 -35.06
N GLY A 255 -10.34 40.31 -34.29
CA GLY A 255 -9.53 41.48 -34.66
C GLY A 255 -9.99 42.12 -35.97
N THR A 256 -9.07 42.32 -36.92
CA THR A 256 -9.42 42.88 -38.23
C THR A 256 -10.37 41.99 -39.03
N ALA A 257 -10.38 40.67 -38.81
CA ALA A 257 -11.36 39.78 -39.41
C ALA A 257 -12.77 40.00 -38.83
N ALA A 258 -12.88 40.30 -37.53
CA ALA A 258 -14.15 40.66 -36.90
C ALA A 258 -14.75 41.91 -37.56
N ALA A 259 -13.96 42.99 -37.68
CA ALA A 259 -14.39 44.23 -38.33
C ALA A 259 -14.87 44.01 -39.77
N ARG A 260 -14.28 43.06 -40.50
CA ARG A 260 -14.69 42.70 -41.86
C ARG A 260 -16.00 41.92 -41.89
N LEU A 261 -16.21 41.00 -40.93
CA LEU A 261 -17.46 40.23 -40.84
C LEU A 261 -18.63 41.08 -40.31
N ALA A 262 -18.36 42.14 -39.55
CA ALA A 262 -19.39 43.04 -39.03
C ALA A 262 -20.20 43.76 -40.12
N ALA A 263 -19.70 43.79 -41.37
CA ALA A 263 -20.43 44.33 -42.51
C ALA A 263 -21.49 43.37 -43.09
N ALA A 264 -21.50 42.10 -42.68
CA ALA A 264 -22.46 41.11 -43.14
C ALA A 264 -23.87 41.40 -42.60
N ARG A 265 -24.89 40.96 -43.34
CA ARG A 265 -26.31 41.13 -43.01
C ARG A 265 -27.05 39.80 -43.10
N PRO A 266 -28.13 39.61 -42.33
CA PRO A 266 -29.03 38.48 -42.55
C PRO A 266 -29.46 38.40 -44.02
N GLY A 267 -29.35 37.21 -44.62
CA GLY A 267 -29.58 36.94 -46.04
C GLY A 267 -28.32 36.89 -46.91
N ASP A 268 -27.17 37.38 -46.43
CA ASP A 268 -25.91 37.28 -47.19
C ASP A 268 -25.50 35.82 -47.39
N ALA A 269 -25.12 35.47 -48.63
CA ALA A 269 -24.67 34.13 -48.95
C ALA A 269 -23.31 33.82 -48.29
N VAL A 270 -23.20 32.63 -47.70
CA VAL A 270 -21.98 32.10 -47.09
C VAL A 270 -21.63 30.76 -47.69
N THR A 271 -20.40 30.63 -48.17
CA THR A 271 -19.85 29.35 -48.63
C THR A 271 -18.52 29.10 -47.95
N VAL A 272 -18.35 27.88 -47.42
CA VAL A 272 -17.11 27.44 -46.78
C VAL A 272 -16.60 26.22 -47.54
N THR A 273 -15.34 26.24 -47.93
CA THR A 273 -14.65 25.09 -48.53
C THR A 273 -13.39 24.82 -47.72
N PHE A 274 -13.11 23.54 -47.43
CA PHE A 274 -11.88 23.13 -46.76
C PHE A 274 -11.49 21.71 -47.13
N ALA A 275 -10.20 21.42 -47.06
CA ALA A 275 -9.65 20.08 -47.22
C ALA A 275 -8.40 19.91 -46.33
N PRO A 276 -8.12 18.68 -45.87
CA PRO A 276 -6.86 18.38 -45.19
C PRO A 276 -5.70 18.41 -46.20
N ARG A 277 -4.54 18.86 -45.74
CA ARG A 277 -3.28 18.81 -46.48
C ARG A 277 -2.22 18.23 -45.56
N SER A 278 -1.54 17.21 -46.04
CA SER A 278 -0.49 16.54 -45.30
C SER A 278 0.71 16.26 -46.19
N ASP A 279 1.89 16.24 -45.59
CA ASP A 279 3.13 15.77 -46.22
C ASP A 279 3.26 14.23 -46.20
N SER A 280 2.29 13.53 -45.60
CA SER A 280 2.23 12.07 -45.64
C SER A 280 2.18 11.57 -47.09
N PRO A 281 2.97 10.55 -47.45
CA PRO A 281 2.98 10.01 -48.82
C PRO A 281 1.67 9.28 -49.19
N VAL A 282 0.83 8.98 -48.19
CA VAL A 282 -0.44 8.28 -48.33
C VAL A 282 -1.49 9.03 -47.51
N ALA A 283 -2.73 9.11 -48.03
CA ALA A 283 -3.83 9.79 -47.33
C ALA A 283 -4.02 9.24 -45.90
N PRO A 284 -4.03 10.12 -44.88
CA PRO A 284 -4.38 9.76 -43.51
C PRO A 284 -5.80 9.20 -43.44
N ARG A 285 -5.96 8.04 -42.80
CA ARG A 285 -7.28 7.55 -42.36
C ARG A 285 -7.59 8.09 -40.97
N MET A 286 -6.62 7.94 -40.08
CA MET A 286 -6.63 8.53 -38.75
C MET A 286 -5.52 9.58 -38.69
N ALA A 287 -5.80 10.72 -38.07
CA ALA A 287 -4.78 11.67 -37.64
C ALA A 287 -5.16 12.22 -36.27
N LEU A 288 -4.19 12.30 -35.38
CA LEU A 288 -4.36 12.86 -34.04
C LEU A 288 -3.21 13.80 -33.75
N GLY A 289 -3.53 15.05 -33.43
CA GLY A 289 -2.58 16.01 -32.90
C GLY A 289 -2.05 15.59 -31.54
N SER A 290 -0.82 15.96 -31.24
CA SER A 290 -0.24 15.70 -29.93
C SER A 290 0.94 16.64 -29.66
N ASN A 291 1.46 16.59 -28.43
CA ASN A 291 2.36 17.60 -27.88
C ASN A 291 3.80 17.49 -28.40
N ALA A 292 4.42 16.31 -28.32
CA ALA A 292 5.86 16.17 -28.55
C ALA A 292 6.26 14.81 -29.16
N VAL A 293 7.22 14.84 -30.08
CA VAL A 293 7.94 13.64 -30.56
C VAL A 293 8.94 13.21 -29.50
N LEU A 294 8.80 11.98 -29.01
CA LEU A 294 9.65 11.41 -27.95
C LEU A 294 10.79 10.55 -28.50
N VAL A 295 10.58 9.90 -29.64
CA VAL A 295 11.56 9.03 -30.28
C VAL A 295 11.57 9.34 -31.77
N ARG A 296 12.76 9.45 -32.35
CA ARG A 296 12.98 9.62 -33.79
C ARG A 296 14.12 8.72 -34.25
N ASP A 297 13.94 8.02 -35.38
CA ASP A 297 14.93 7.09 -35.93
C ASP A 297 15.45 6.03 -34.92
N GLY A 298 14.63 5.66 -33.93
CA GLY A 298 14.96 4.72 -32.86
C GLY A 298 15.76 5.31 -31.70
N GLU A 299 16.01 6.62 -31.71
CA GLU A 299 16.73 7.35 -30.67
C GLU A 299 15.78 8.24 -29.85
N ALA A 300 16.02 8.33 -28.55
CA ALA A 300 15.25 9.20 -27.67
C ALA A 300 15.57 10.66 -27.98
N VAL A 301 14.53 11.49 -28.09
CA VAL A 301 14.68 12.95 -28.17
C VAL A 301 15.00 13.48 -26.78
N ASP A 302 16.05 14.30 -26.68
CA ASP A 302 16.45 14.98 -25.45
C ASP A 302 15.61 16.25 -25.24
N PHE A 303 15.04 16.42 -24.05
CA PHE A 303 14.24 17.59 -23.72
C PHE A 303 15.02 18.55 -22.82
N PRO A 304 14.97 19.87 -23.07
CA PRO A 304 15.61 20.82 -22.17
C PRO A 304 14.94 20.75 -20.78
N PRO A 305 15.73 20.90 -19.69
CA PRO A 305 15.20 20.89 -18.33
C PRO A 305 14.07 21.91 -18.17
N SER A 306 12.93 21.45 -17.67
CA SER A 306 11.79 22.28 -17.30
C SER A 306 10.88 21.52 -16.35
N GLU A 307 10.20 22.24 -15.45
CA GLU A 307 9.30 21.62 -14.47
C GLU A 307 8.21 20.73 -15.10
N GLY A 308 7.78 21.04 -16.33
CA GLY A 308 6.79 20.24 -17.07
C GLY A 308 7.34 18.92 -17.62
N ASN A 309 8.60 18.93 -18.06
CA ASN A 309 9.28 17.78 -18.68
C ASN A 309 9.84 16.84 -17.61
N ASP A 310 10.45 17.40 -16.57
CA ASP A 310 11.26 16.67 -15.57
C ASP A 310 10.39 15.96 -14.52
N ALA A 311 9.16 16.44 -14.30
CA ALA A 311 8.24 15.85 -13.34
C ALA A 311 7.75 14.46 -13.77
N ALA A 312 7.85 13.50 -12.85
CA ALA A 312 7.23 12.19 -12.99
C ALA A 312 5.69 12.33 -12.97
N LYS A 313 5.03 11.91 -14.05
CA LYS A 313 3.56 11.93 -14.19
C LYS A 313 3.07 10.67 -14.90
N PRO A 314 1.79 10.30 -14.77
CA PRO A 314 1.16 9.35 -15.69
C PRO A 314 1.32 9.80 -17.14
N ARG A 315 1.56 8.86 -18.06
CA ARG A 315 1.84 9.15 -19.48
C ARG A 315 1.07 8.21 -20.41
N THR A 316 0.56 8.73 -21.53
CA THR A 316 0.00 7.93 -22.63
C THR A 316 0.74 8.20 -23.92
N VAL A 317 1.28 7.18 -24.57
CA VAL A 317 2.09 7.34 -25.79
C VAL A 317 1.52 6.52 -26.94
N ILE A 318 1.61 7.07 -28.16
CA ILE A 318 1.51 6.31 -29.41
C ILE A 318 2.88 6.20 -30.06
N GLY A 319 3.30 5.00 -30.45
CA GLY A 319 4.56 4.80 -31.16
C GLY A 319 4.47 3.60 -32.09
N TRP A 320 5.49 3.36 -32.90
CA TRP A 320 5.50 2.23 -33.82
C TRP A 320 6.89 1.69 -34.08
N THR A 321 6.91 0.44 -34.52
CA THR A 321 8.10 -0.30 -34.91
C THR A 321 7.87 -0.98 -36.27
N ALA A 322 8.86 -1.74 -36.75
CA ALA A 322 8.81 -2.48 -38.01
C ALA A 322 8.39 -1.61 -39.21
N GLY A 323 8.93 -0.39 -39.30
CA GLY A 323 8.59 0.56 -40.37
C GLY A 323 7.13 1.04 -40.34
N GLY A 324 6.54 1.17 -39.15
CA GLY A 324 5.15 1.61 -38.97
C GLY A 324 4.12 0.50 -39.08
N ARG A 325 4.54 -0.75 -39.28
CA ARG A 325 3.64 -1.92 -39.43
C ARG A 325 3.22 -2.55 -38.11
N ARG A 326 3.75 -2.08 -36.98
CA ARG A 326 3.36 -2.53 -35.65
C ARG A 326 3.23 -1.32 -34.74
N LEU A 327 2.03 -1.08 -34.25
CA LEU A 327 1.67 0.05 -33.39
C LEU A 327 1.81 -0.33 -31.91
N LEU A 328 2.29 0.61 -31.11
CA LEU A 328 2.40 0.53 -29.66
C LEU A 328 1.53 1.66 -29.06
N LEU A 329 0.54 1.29 -28.26
CA LEU A 329 -0.16 2.23 -27.38
C LEU A 329 0.29 1.93 -25.95
N VAL A 330 0.91 2.90 -25.29
CA VAL A 330 1.56 2.71 -23.99
C VAL A 330 0.87 3.59 -22.96
N ALA A 331 0.50 3.03 -21.82
CA ALA A 331 0.06 3.78 -20.64
C ALA A 331 1.01 3.50 -19.48
N VAL A 332 1.49 4.57 -18.86
CA VAL A 332 2.33 4.55 -17.66
C VAL A 332 1.50 5.09 -16.52
N ASP A 333 1.27 4.28 -15.49
CA ASP A 333 0.52 4.71 -14.32
C ASP A 333 1.30 5.76 -13.51
N GLY A 334 0.57 6.68 -12.88
CA GLY A 334 1.08 7.53 -11.82
C GLY A 334 0.04 7.65 -10.70
N SER A 335 0.38 7.19 -9.51
CA SER A 335 -0.45 7.29 -8.31
C SER A 335 0.44 7.36 -7.08
N ALA A 336 0.04 8.17 -6.09
CA ALA A 336 0.80 8.35 -4.85
C ALA A 336 1.09 7.03 -4.10
N ASN A 337 0.32 5.97 -4.38
CA ASN A 337 0.38 4.70 -3.67
C ASN A 337 1.21 3.61 -4.36
N PHE A 338 1.60 3.76 -5.63
CA PHE A 338 2.34 2.71 -6.33
C PHE A 338 3.39 3.21 -7.33
N SER A 339 3.00 3.96 -8.37
CA SER A 339 3.92 4.37 -9.44
C SER A 339 4.06 5.88 -9.43
N ALA A 340 5.26 6.43 -9.48
CA ALA A 340 5.43 7.89 -9.58
C ALA A 340 5.07 8.44 -10.97
N GLY A 341 4.98 7.56 -11.98
CA GLY A 341 4.97 7.96 -13.38
C GLY A 341 6.38 8.20 -13.91
N LEU A 342 6.50 8.86 -15.07
CA LEU A 342 7.78 9.12 -15.74
C LEU A 342 7.88 10.57 -16.23
N SER A 343 9.11 11.08 -16.31
CA SER A 343 9.46 12.31 -17.04
C SER A 343 9.38 12.08 -18.55
N TYR A 344 9.56 13.13 -19.35
CA TYR A 344 9.60 13.00 -20.82
C TYR A 344 10.78 12.13 -21.27
N ASP A 345 11.98 12.39 -20.77
CA ASP A 345 13.19 11.63 -21.14
C ASP A 345 13.11 10.17 -20.70
N ALA A 346 12.59 9.91 -19.50
CA ALA A 346 12.41 8.55 -19.02
C ALA A 346 11.35 7.79 -19.84
N THR A 347 10.33 8.50 -20.35
CA THR A 347 9.32 7.94 -21.26
C THR A 347 9.93 7.67 -22.65
N ALA A 348 10.73 8.58 -23.20
CA ALA A 348 11.47 8.39 -24.45
C ALA A 348 12.40 7.16 -24.36
N GLY A 349 13.19 7.06 -23.29
CA GLY A 349 14.05 5.90 -23.04
C GLY A 349 13.27 4.59 -22.88
N LEU A 350 12.08 4.63 -22.26
CA LEU A 350 11.17 3.48 -22.21
C LEU A 350 10.75 3.04 -23.62
N LEU A 351 10.34 3.97 -24.48
CA LEU A 351 9.86 3.66 -25.84
C LEU A 351 10.96 3.06 -26.72
N VAL A 352 12.19 3.56 -26.60
CA VAL A 352 13.37 2.96 -27.26
C VAL A 352 13.55 1.51 -26.79
N ARG A 353 13.42 1.23 -25.49
CA ARG A 353 13.52 -0.15 -24.96
C ARG A 353 12.37 -1.06 -25.39
N LEU A 354 11.19 -0.49 -25.67
CA LEU A 354 10.06 -1.19 -26.30
C LEU A 354 10.26 -1.39 -27.81
N GLY A 355 11.31 -0.80 -28.40
CA GLY A 355 11.68 -0.93 -29.81
C GLY A 355 10.96 0.02 -30.75
N ALA A 356 10.42 1.13 -30.23
CA ALA A 356 9.82 2.17 -31.05
C ALA A 356 10.89 2.82 -31.96
N ALA A 357 10.61 2.93 -33.25
CA ALA A 357 11.40 3.71 -34.18
C ALA A 357 11.00 5.20 -34.14
N GLU A 358 9.71 5.45 -33.95
CA GLU A 358 9.17 6.78 -33.74
C GLU A 358 8.09 6.68 -32.64
N ALA A 359 7.92 7.74 -31.86
CA ALA A 359 6.87 7.82 -30.86
C ALA A 359 6.46 9.27 -30.56
N PHE A 360 5.19 9.44 -30.22
CA PHE A 360 4.51 10.73 -30.06
C PHE A 360 3.69 10.76 -28.76
N MET A 361 3.83 11.83 -27.99
CA MET A 361 3.29 11.94 -26.64
C MET A 361 1.80 12.35 -26.64
N LEU A 362 0.89 11.48 -26.21
CA LEU A 362 -0.54 11.83 -26.05
C LEU A 362 -0.77 12.54 -24.71
N ASP A 363 -2.03 12.92 -24.41
CA ASP A 363 -2.33 13.55 -23.12
C ASP A 363 -2.04 12.61 -21.95
N GLY A 364 -1.50 13.17 -20.86
CA GLY A 364 -1.02 12.43 -19.70
C GLY A 364 -1.79 12.79 -18.42
N GLY A 365 -1.17 12.57 -17.26
CA GLY A 365 -1.79 12.87 -15.97
C GLY A 365 -3.10 12.10 -15.77
N GLY A 366 -4.12 12.76 -15.19
CA GLY A 366 -5.44 12.17 -14.96
C GLY A 366 -6.19 11.70 -16.21
N SER A 367 -5.76 12.14 -17.40
CA SER A 367 -6.31 11.65 -18.67
C SER A 367 -5.78 10.27 -19.05
N THR A 368 -4.67 9.81 -18.46
CA THR A 368 -4.04 8.51 -18.76
C THR A 368 -5.00 7.36 -18.48
N GLY A 369 -5.55 6.79 -19.55
CA GLY A 369 -6.50 5.70 -19.48
C GLY A 369 -6.26 4.69 -20.60
N MET A 370 -6.21 3.41 -20.25
CA MET A 370 -6.15 2.28 -21.17
C MET A 370 -7.26 1.30 -20.85
N VAL A 371 -8.01 0.91 -21.87
CA VAL A 371 -9.05 -0.10 -21.79
C VAL A 371 -8.78 -1.23 -22.77
N ALA A 372 -9.09 -2.46 -22.38
CA ALA A 372 -8.97 -3.60 -23.27
C ALA A 372 -9.95 -4.69 -22.88
N ARG A 373 -10.51 -5.35 -23.90
CA ARG A 373 -11.38 -6.51 -23.72
C ARG A 373 -10.58 -7.68 -23.15
N ARG A 374 -11.14 -8.33 -22.14
CA ARG A 374 -10.65 -9.63 -21.65
C ARG A 374 -11.32 -10.75 -22.49
N PRO A 375 -10.63 -11.86 -22.78
CA PRO A 375 -11.26 -12.98 -23.48
C PRO A 375 -12.61 -13.37 -22.90
N GLY A 376 -13.63 -13.43 -23.76
CA GLY A 376 -14.99 -13.81 -23.39
C GLY A 376 -15.85 -12.69 -22.80
N ASP A 377 -15.33 -11.47 -22.63
CA ASP A 377 -16.14 -10.31 -22.23
C ASP A 377 -16.78 -9.63 -23.44
N ALA A 378 -17.99 -9.08 -23.25
CA ALA A 378 -18.70 -8.35 -24.30
C ALA A 378 -18.16 -6.93 -24.55
N GLY A 379 -17.54 -6.32 -23.54
CA GLY A 379 -17.01 -4.97 -23.60
C GLY A 379 -15.57 -4.88 -23.11
N VAL A 380 -15.02 -3.67 -23.19
CA VAL A 380 -13.70 -3.36 -22.64
C VAL A 380 -13.81 -3.00 -21.15
N SER A 381 -12.72 -3.22 -20.41
CA SER A 381 -12.57 -2.75 -19.03
C SER A 381 -11.28 -1.97 -18.89
N VAL A 382 -11.21 -1.09 -17.89
CA VAL A 382 -9.98 -0.38 -17.51
C VAL A 382 -8.89 -1.38 -17.15
N VAL A 383 -7.69 -1.14 -17.66
CA VAL A 383 -6.50 -1.98 -17.48
C VAL A 383 -5.50 -1.33 -16.53
N ASN A 384 -5.34 -0.02 -16.64
CA ASN A 384 -4.37 0.77 -15.88
C ASN A 384 -4.99 1.30 -14.57
N THR A 385 -4.22 2.05 -13.78
CA THR A 385 -4.71 2.72 -12.56
C THR A 385 -4.82 4.22 -12.82
N PRO A 386 -6.03 4.75 -13.10
CA PRO A 386 -6.20 6.19 -13.34
C PRO A 386 -5.80 7.01 -12.11
N SER A 387 -5.05 8.11 -12.33
CA SER A 387 -4.50 8.90 -11.23
C SER A 387 -5.55 9.72 -10.46
N ASP A 388 -6.71 9.97 -11.06
CA ASP A 388 -7.83 10.70 -10.45
C ASP A 388 -8.75 9.79 -9.60
N GLY A 389 -8.39 8.50 -9.43
CA GLY A 389 -9.21 7.49 -8.76
C GLY A 389 -10.25 6.81 -9.66
N GLY A 390 -10.45 7.30 -10.88
CA GLY A 390 -11.31 6.74 -11.91
C GLY A 390 -10.99 7.30 -13.29
N GLU A 391 -11.61 6.76 -14.35
CA GLU A 391 -11.41 7.26 -15.71
C GLU A 391 -11.90 8.71 -15.84
N ARG A 392 -11.03 9.59 -16.35
CA ARG A 392 -11.41 10.95 -16.74
C ARG A 392 -12.14 10.94 -18.09
N PRO A 393 -13.25 11.66 -18.25
CA PRO A 393 -13.84 11.93 -19.55
C PRO A 393 -12.88 12.76 -20.43
N VAL A 394 -12.60 12.30 -21.64
CA VAL A 394 -11.71 12.94 -22.63
C VAL A 394 -12.45 13.12 -23.97
N PRO A 395 -12.08 14.10 -24.81
CA PRO A 395 -12.82 14.39 -26.05
C PRO A 395 -12.58 13.37 -27.16
N ASN A 396 -11.40 12.74 -27.16
CA ASN A 396 -11.04 11.71 -28.12
C ASN A 396 -10.09 10.67 -27.52
N ALA A 397 -10.00 9.53 -28.20
CA ALA A 397 -9.18 8.38 -27.84
C ALA A 397 -8.68 7.68 -29.11
N VAL A 398 -7.65 6.85 -28.99
CA VAL A 398 -7.16 5.98 -30.08
C VAL A 398 -7.70 4.58 -29.88
N GLY A 399 -8.51 4.10 -30.82
CA GLY A 399 -9.18 2.80 -30.75
C GLY A 399 -8.49 1.74 -31.60
N LEU A 400 -8.45 0.51 -31.08
CA LEU A 400 -8.05 -0.68 -31.81
C LEU A 400 -9.29 -1.55 -32.08
N PHE A 401 -9.38 -2.06 -33.31
CA PHE A 401 -10.48 -2.89 -33.78
C PHE A 401 -9.95 -4.26 -34.19
N GLY A 402 -10.63 -5.31 -33.75
CA GLY A 402 -10.33 -6.68 -34.14
C GLY A 402 -11.34 -7.22 -35.16
N PRO A 403 -11.05 -8.39 -35.76
CA PRO A 403 -12.00 -9.06 -36.66
C PRO A 403 -13.30 -9.43 -35.94
N LYS A 404 -14.38 -9.51 -36.72
CA LYS A 404 -15.61 -10.16 -36.29
C LYS A 404 -15.36 -11.67 -36.21
N GLY A 405 -15.52 -12.25 -35.02
CA GLY A 405 -15.33 -13.67 -34.81
C GLY A 405 -16.47 -14.54 -35.33
N SER A 406 -16.20 -15.84 -35.47
CA SER A 406 -17.15 -16.82 -36.00
C SER A 406 -18.34 -17.09 -35.08
N GLY A 407 -18.29 -16.64 -33.81
CA GLY A 407 -19.28 -16.97 -32.80
C GLY A 407 -19.28 -18.46 -32.40
N ARG A 408 -18.26 -19.22 -32.82
CA ARG A 408 -18.09 -20.63 -32.45
C ARG A 408 -17.16 -20.74 -31.25
N LEU A 409 -17.58 -21.46 -30.22
CA LEU A 409 -16.79 -21.64 -29.01
C LEU A 409 -15.44 -22.31 -29.33
N ARG A 410 -14.34 -21.63 -29.01
CA ARG A 410 -12.96 -22.11 -29.19
C ARG A 410 -12.22 -22.32 -27.88
N GLY A 411 -12.45 -21.48 -26.88
CA GLY A 411 -11.80 -21.60 -25.59
C GLY A 411 -12.65 -21.05 -24.45
N LEU A 412 -12.10 -21.17 -23.24
CA LEU A 412 -12.69 -20.70 -22.01
C LEU A 412 -11.64 -19.88 -21.24
N ASP A 413 -12.04 -18.71 -20.74
CA ASP A 413 -11.28 -17.94 -19.76
C ASP A 413 -11.78 -18.31 -18.36
N VAL A 414 -10.99 -19.06 -17.59
CA VAL A 414 -11.34 -19.49 -16.23
C VAL A 414 -11.09 -18.35 -15.26
N ARG A 415 -12.09 -18.05 -14.43
CA ARG A 415 -12.11 -16.92 -13.50
C ARG A 415 -12.41 -17.43 -12.11
N THR A 416 -11.53 -17.12 -11.17
CA THR A 416 -11.69 -17.43 -9.75
C THR A 416 -11.57 -16.15 -8.93
N GLY A 417 -12.25 -16.10 -7.78
CA GLY A 417 -12.12 -14.97 -6.84
C GLY A 417 -10.79 -14.94 -6.07
N ALA A 418 -9.99 -16.00 -6.16
CA ALA A 418 -8.71 -16.16 -5.50
C ALA A 418 -7.90 -17.30 -6.14
N ASP A 419 -6.58 -17.30 -5.94
CA ASP A 419 -5.69 -18.38 -6.41
C ASP A 419 -5.37 -19.41 -5.33
N ARG A 420 -5.87 -19.18 -4.11
CA ARG A 420 -5.61 -19.99 -2.93
C ARG A 420 -6.90 -20.31 -2.19
N VAL A 421 -6.96 -21.51 -1.64
CA VAL A 421 -8.11 -21.98 -0.84
C VAL A 421 -7.63 -22.94 0.25
N VAL A 422 -8.26 -22.91 1.42
CA VAL A 422 -7.97 -23.83 2.53
C VAL A 422 -8.70 -25.16 2.31
N PRO A 423 -8.10 -26.33 2.63
CA PRO A 423 -8.78 -27.63 2.59
C PRO A 423 -10.19 -27.61 3.18
N GLY A 424 -11.15 -28.18 2.46
CA GLY A 424 -12.56 -28.28 2.88
C GLY A 424 -13.40 -27.02 2.65
N LEU A 425 -12.79 -25.84 2.44
CA LEU A 425 -13.47 -24.59 2.15
C LEU A 425 -13.75 -24.43 0.65
N THR A 426 -14.47 -23.38 0.31
CA THR A 426 -15.02 -23.16 -1.03
C THR A 426 -14.48 -21.91 -1.71
N LEU A 427 -14.51 -21.95 -3.04
CA LEU A 427 -14.12 -20.85 -3.92
C LEU A 427 -15.08 -20.78 -5.10
N ASP A 428 -15.60 -19.59 -5.39
CA ASP A 428 -16.45 -19.38 -6.57
C ASP A 428 -15.60 -19.40 -7.84
N VAL A 429 -16.06 -20.15 -8.84
CA VAL A 429 -15.37 -20.36 -10.11
C VAL A 429 -16.34 -20.19 -11.28
N THR A 430 -15.93 -19.42 -12.27
CA THR A 430 -16.70 -19.18 -13.49
C THR A 430 -15.79 -19.32 -14.71
N ALA A 431 -16.38 -19.48 -15.89
CA ALA A 431 -15.64 -19.49 -17.13
C ALA A 431 -16.41 -18.72 -18.20
N ALA A 432 -15.71 -17.83 -18.91
CA ALA A 432 -16.27 -17.10 -20.05
C ALA A 432 -15.86 -17.78 -21.35
N GLY A 433 -16.84 -18.09 -22.20
CA GLY A 433 -16.59 -18.67 -23.52
C GLY A 433 -16.15 -17.63 -24.53
N HIS A 434 -15.23 -18.02 -25.40
CA HIS A 434 -14.80 -17.15 -26.49
C HIS A 434 -14.50 -17.92 -27.78
N ASP A 435 -14.55 -17.22 -28.92
CA ASP A 435 -14.15 -17.74 -30.24
C ASP A 435 -12.66 -17.49 -30.55
N GLU A 436 -12.24 -17.72 -31.81
CA GLU A 436 -10.87 -17.48 -32.26
C GLU A 436 -10.45 -16.01 -32.25
N THR A 437 -11.40 -15.06 -32.11
CA THR A 437 -11.10 -13.64 -32.00
C THR A 437 -11.14 -13.14 -30.54
N TRP A 438 -11.26 -14.07 -29.59
CA TRP A 438 -11.46 -13.80 -28.15
C TRP A 438 -12.77 -13.05 -27.83
N SER A 439 -13.68 -12.96 -28.81
CA SER A 439 -15.01 -12.37 -28.64
C SER A 439 -15.90 -13.31 -27.80
N PRO A 440 -16.90 -12.79 -27.07
CA PRO A 440 -17.75 -13.59 -26.20
C PRO A 440 -18.56 -14.61 -27.02
N VAL A 441 -18.60 -15.85 -26.53
CA VAL A 441 -19.47 -16.89 -27.05
C VAL A 441 -20.19 -17.55 -25.88
N ASP A 442 -21.51 -17.67 -25.99
CA ASP A 442 -22.28 -18.44 -25.02
C ASP A 442 -21.84 -19.91 -25.02
N ALA A 443 -21.35 -20.37 -23.87
CA ALA A 443 -20.98 -21.77 -23.67
C ALA A 443 -22.22 -22.69 -23.58
N GLY A 444 -23.42 -22.12 -23.45
CA GLY A 444 -24.72 -22.73 -23.09
C GLY A 444 -25.31 -23.80 -24.00
N ARG A 445 -24.61 -24.23 -25.06
CA ARG A 445 -25.00 -25.47 -25.81
C ARG A 445 -24.41 -26.75 -25.19
N HIS A 446 -23.35 -26.64 -24.38
CA HIS A 446 -22.72 -27.76 -23.71
C HIS A 446 -22.39 -27.39 -22.26
N ARG A 447 -22.83 -28.21 -21.31
CA ARG A 447 -22.54 -28.02 -19.88
C ARG A 447 -21.02 -27.93 -19.67
N ILE A 448 -20.56 -26.86 -19.02
CA ILE A 448 -19.15 -26.74 -18.62
C ILE A 448 -18.85 -27.82 -17.59
N THR A 449 -17.81 -28.61 -17.88
CA THR A 449 -17.27 -29.63 -16.98
C THR A 449 -15.96 -29.14 -16.39
N TRP A 450 -15.78 -29.41 -15.11
CA TRP A 450 -14.64 -28.92 -14.35
C TRP A 450 -13.81 -30.09 -13.85
N SER A 451 -12.48 -29.93 -13.88
CA SER A 451 -11.56 -30.89 -13.30
C SER A 451 -10.38 -30.17 -12.67
N ALA A 452 -9.91 -30.65 -11.52
CA ALA A 452 -8.66 -30.20 -10.94
C ALA A 452 -7.54 -31.21 -11.26
N ARG A 453 -6.32 -30.72 -11.44
CA ARG A 453 -5.13 -31.52 -11.73
C ARG A 453 -3.98 -31.13 -10.78
N PRO A 454 -3.59 -31.99 -9.84
CA PRO A 454 -4.16 -33.31 -9.56
C PRO A 454 -5.61 -33.24 -9.05
N GLY A 455 -6.39 -34.31 -9.25
CA GLY A 455 -7.79 -34.38 -8.79
C GLY A 455 -7.95 -34.29 -7.27
N SER A 456 -6.87 -34.48 -6.52
CA SER A 456 -6.83 -34.30 -5.08
C SER A 456 -7.06 -32.85 -4.64
N LEU A 457 -6.88 -31.85 -5.51
CA LEU A 457 -7.06 -30.44 -5.17
C LEU A 457 -8.50 -30.05 -4.89
N GLY A 458 -9.49 -30.80 -5.41
CA GLY A 458 -10.88 -30.51 -5.13
C GLY A 458 -11.84 -30.89 -6.26
N ARG A 459 -13.11 -30.58 -6.03
CA ARG A 459 -14.22 -30.85 -6.95
C ARG A 459 -15.07 -29.60 -7.09
N VAL A 460 -15.45 -29.27 -8.33
CA VAL A 460 -16.40 -28.19 -8.60
C VAL A 460 -17.80 -28.76 -8.77
N THR A 461 -18.77 -28.15 -8.10
CA THR A 461 -20.21 -28.42 -8.26
C THR A 461 -20.91 -27.07 -8.36
N ASP A 462 -21.75 -26.87 -9.37
CA ASP A 462 -22.55 -25.65 -9.58
C ASP A 462 -21.76 -24.33 -9.48
N GLY A 463 -20.56 -24.30 -10.08
CA GLY A 463 -19.70 -23.11 -10.09
C GLY A 463 -18.97 -22.85 -8.77
N VAL A 464 -19.00 -23.79 -7.83
CA VAL A 464 -18.29 -23.70 -6.55
C VAL A 464 -17.27 -24.82 -6.45
N LEU A 465 -15.99 -24.48 -6.36
CA LEU A 465 -14.92 -25.41 -6.03
C LEU A 465 -14.93 -25.68 -4.52
N ARG A 466 -15.05 -26.95 -4.12
CA ARG A 466 -14.71 -27.38 -2.77
C ARG A 466 -13.29 -27.96 -2.74
N ALA A 467 -12.42 -27.33 -1.97
CA ALA A 467 -11.01 -27.68 -1.88
C ALA A 467 -10.80 -29.05 -1.20
N GLY A 468 -9.85 -29.81 -1.74
CA GLY A 468 -9.46 -31.13 -1.26
C GLY A 468 -8.18 -31.06 -0.42
N ARG A 469 -7.16 -31.82 -0.83
CA ARG A 469 -5.87 -31.93 -0.14
C ARG A 469 -4.91 -30.79 -0.53
N PRO A 470 -3.99 -30.41 0.37
CA PRO A 470 -2.93 -29.45 0.08
C PRO A 470 -2.14 -29.81 -1.18
N GLY A 471 -1.76 -28.80 -1.96
CA GLY A 471 -0.99 -28.96 -3.19
C GLY A 471 -1.15 -27.80 -4.15
N ILE A 472 -0.35 -27.80 -5.22
CA ILE A 472 -0.44 -26.85 -6.33
C ILE A 472 -0.83 -27.62 -7.59
N GLY A 473 -1.66 -27.00 -8.43
CA GLY A 473 -1.96 -27.52 -9.75
C GLY A 473 -2.90 -26.60 -10.53
N ILE A 474 -3.72 -27.19 -11.39
CA ILE A 474 -4.55 -26.46 -12.36
C ILE A 474 -6.01 -26.81 -12.16
N LEU A 475 -6.87 -25.79 -12.13
CA LEU A 475 -8.30 -25.90 -12.33
C LEU A 475 -8.62 -25.74 -13.83
N GLN A 476 -9.21 -26.76 -14.43
CA GLN A 476 -9.53 -26.80 -15.86
C GLN A 476 -11.05 -26.81 -16.08
N ALA A 477 -11.53 -25.91 -16.93
CA ALA A 477 -12.89 -25.91 -17.48
C ALA A 477 -12.88 -26.49 -18.89
N ARG A 478 -13.93 -27.24 -19.25
CA ARG A 478 -14.14 -27.81 -20.59
C ARG A 478 -15.59 -27.72 -21.04
N SER A 479 -15.82 -27.35 -22.29
CA SER A 479 -17.12 -27.39 -22.96
C SER A 479 -16.94 -27.85 -24.40
N GLY A 480 -17.36 -29.08 -24.71
CA GLY A 480 -17.00 -29.73 -25.97
C GLY A 480 -15.49 -29.85 -26.15
N ALA A 481 -14.96 -29.29 -27.25
CA ALA A 481 -13.53 -29.22 -27.52
C ALA A 481 -12.82 -28.01 -26.88
N ALA A 482 -13.58 -27.01 -26.44
CA ALA A 482 -13.04 -25.80 -25.82
C ALA A 482 -12.57 -26.08 -24.39
N ARG A 483 -11.45 -25.47 -24.00
CA ARG A 483 -10.87 -25.60 -22.67
C ARG A 483 -10.26 -24.28 -22.17
N GLY A 484 -10.13 -24.17 -20.86
CA GLY A 484 -9.45 -23.09 -20.15
C GLY A 484 -8.83 -23.61 -18.86
N ASP A 485 -7.70 -23.05 -18.46
CA ASP A 485 -6.91 -23.49 -17.31
C ASP A 485 -6.61 -22.30 -16.39
N HIS A 486 -6.65 -22.52 -15.07
CA HIS A 486 -6.27 -21.54 -14.05
C HIS A 486 -5.41 -22.19 -12.96
N GLY A 487 -4.36 -21.51 -12.51
CA GLY A 487 -3.49 -22.01 -11.45
C GLY A 487 -4.18 -21.97 -10.08
N LEU A 488 -4.06 -23.04 -9.29
CA LEU A 488 -4.69 -23.13 -7.97
C LEU A 488 -3.71 -23.70 -6.94
N ARG A 489 -3.66 -23.11 -5.75
CA ARG A 489 -3.00 -23.67 -4.57
C ARG A 489 -4.02 -23.98 -3.48
N VAL A 490 -4.10 -25.24 -3.09
CA VAL A 490 -4.73 -25.62 -1.83
C VAL A 490 -3.66 -25.54 -0.75
N VAL A 491 -3.84 -24.66 0.24
CA VAL A 491 -2.87 -24.45 1.33
C VAL A 491 -2.95 -25.59 2.37
N GLY A 492 -2.18 -25.52 3.45
CA GLY A 492 -2.31 -26.46 4.57
C GLY A 492 -3.63 -26.34 5.32
N GLU A 493 -3.85 -27.25 6.27
CA GLU A 493 -5.04 -27.24 7.14
C GLU A 493 -5.19 -25.90 7.88
N LEU A 494 -6.44 -25.48 8.11
CA LEU A 494 -6.75 -24.24 8.81
C LEU A 494 -6.12 -24.26 10.20
N HIS A 495 -5.20 -23.33 10.46
CA HIS A 495 -4.53 -23.19 11.74
C HIS A 495 -4.97 -21.92 12.47
N ARG A 496 -5.19 -20.83 11.73
CA ARG A 496 -5.59 -19.53 12.29
C ARG A 496 -6.58 -18.85 11.36
N LEU A 497 -7.50 -18.11 11.94
CA LEU A 497 -8.45 -17.27 11.22
C LEU A 497 -8.21 -15.82 11.64
N ALA A 498 -8.32 -14.87 10.71
CA ALA A 498 -8.26 -13.45 11.06
C ALA A 498 -9.15 -12.62 10.13
N PHE A 499 -9.79 -11.61 10.69
CA PHE A 499 -10.39 -10.53 9.91
C PHE A 499 -9.30 -9.68 9.25
N THR A 500 -9.63 -9.04 8.14
CA THR A 500 -8.70 -8.10 7.49
C THR A 500 -8.52 -6.82 8.29
N GLU A 501 -9.45 -6.53 9.19
CA GLU A 501 -9.48 -5.41 10.13
C GLU A 501 -9.23 -5.93 11.56
N ARG A 502 -8.56 -5.15 12.42
CA ARG A 502 -8.36 -5.51 13.85
C ARG A 502 -9.53 -5.08 14.73
N ALA A 503 -10.13 -3.94 14.39
CA ALA A 503 -11.33 -3.40 14.98
C ALA A 503 -12.09 -2.63 13.89
N LEU A 504 -13.38 -2.41 14.11
CA LEU A 504 -14.25 -1.68 13.20
C LEU A 504 -15.06 -0.63 13.97
N THR A 505 -14.95 0.63 13.57
CA THR A 505 -15.82 1.72 14.05
C THR A 505 -16.69 2.18 12.87
N ILE A 506 -18.00 2.18 13.05
CA ILE A 506 -18.98 2.60 12.04
C ILE A 506 -19.99 3.56 12.63
N GLU A 507 -20.40 4.57 11.87
CA GLU A 507 -21.49 5.46 12.29
C GLU A 507 -22.84 4.71 12.30
N PRO A 508 -23.81 5.13 13.14
CA PRO A 508 -25.15 4.55 13.14
C PRO A 508 -25.79 4.57 11.74
N GLY A 509 -26.31 3.42 11.29
CA GLY A 509 -26.89 3.24 9.95
C GLY A 509 -25.87 3.11 8.81
N ALA A 510 -24.59 3.39 9.04
CA ALA A 510 -23.54 3.22 8.04
C ALA A 510 -23.11 1.75 7.92
N ALA A 511 -22.48 1.41 6.79
CA ALA A 511 -21.99 0.07 6.52
C ALA A 511 -20.51 0.07 6.14
N ALA A 512 -19.79 -0.96 6.57
CA ALA A 512 -18.40 -1.23 6.20
C ALA A 512 -18.24 -2.66 5.68
N ARG A 513 -17.29 -2.87 4.77
CA ARG A 513 -16.95 -4.20 4.26
C ARG A 513 -15.74 -4.76 4.99
N VAL A 514 -15.87 -5.98 5.51
CA VAL A 514 -14.80 -6.71 6.17
C VAL A 514 -14.52 -8.03 5.45
N GLY A 515 -13.25 -8.43 5.42
CA GLY A 515 -12.79 -9.68 4.81
C GLY A 515 -12.33 -10.67 5.87
N LEU A 516 -12.28 -11.96 5.51
CA LEU A 516 -11.83 -13.03 6.39
C LEU A 516 -10.74 -13.83 5.68
N THR A 517 -9.63 -14.07 6.36
CA THR A 517 -8.48 -14.84 5.84
C THR A 517 -8.19 -16.02 6.75
N GLY A 518 -8.10 -17.20 6.16
CA GLY A 518 -7.63 -18.41 6.82
C GLY A 518 -6.15 -18.62 6.55
N TYR A 519 -5.39 -19.01 7.58
CA TYR A 519 -3.97 -19.27 7.50
C TYR A 519 -3.68 -20.71 7.90
N ASP A 520 -2.80 -21.36 7.15
CA ASP A 520 -2.18 -22.60 7.63
C ASP A 520 -1.06 -22.33 8.64
N ALA A 521 -0.50 -23.39 9.22
CA ALA A 521 0.54 -23.28 10.24
C ALA A 521 1.93 -22.86 9.70
N ASP A 522 2.10 -22.74 8.37
CA ASP A 522 3.28 -22.13 7.76
C ASP A 522 3.00 -20.66 7.35
N GLY A 523 1.80 -20.14 7.67
CA GLY A 523 1.43 -18.76 7.40
C GLY A 523 0.99 -18.48 5.97
N PHE A 524 0.65 -19.50 5.18
CA PHE A 524 0.02 -19.28 3.88
C PHE A 524 -1.44 -18.88 4.09
N GLY A 525 -1.77 -17.66 3.68
CA GLY A 525 -3.13 -17.13 3.73
C GLY A 525 -3.96 -17.48 2.49
N ALA A 526 -5.26 -17.69 2.69
CA ALA A 526 -6.28 -17.76 1.65
C ALA A 526 -7.57 -17.05 2.12
N PRO A 527 -8.27 -16.33 1.23
CA PRO A 527 -9.55 -15.73 1.58
C PRO A 527 -10.57 -16.82 1.90
N VAL A 528 -11.44 -16.55 2.87
CA VAL A 528 -12.52 -17.45 3.27
C VAL A 528 -13.84 -16.91 2.72
N ALA A 529 -14.52 -17.72 1.91
CA ALA A 529 -15.85 -17.36 1.42
C ALA A 529 -16.85 -17.34 2.58
N ALA A 530 -17.69 -16.30 2.63
CA ALA A 530 -18.68 -16.16 3.69
C ALA A 530 -19.65 -17.37 3.82
N ARG A 531 -19.85 -18.16 2.75
CA ARG A 531 -20.67 -19.38 2.77
C ARG A 531 -20.11 -20.50 3.66
N ASP A 532 -18.81 -20.45 3.99
CA ASP A 532 -18.14 -21.44 4.84
C ASP A 532 -18.06 -20.99 6.31
N VAL A 533 -18.64 -19.84 6.65
CA VAL A 533 -18.45 -19.17 7.95
C VAL A 533 -19.74 -19.23 8.77
N ALA A 534 -19.62 -19.70 10.02
CA ALA A 534 -20.64 -19.45 11.03
C ALA A 534 -20.34 -18.12 11.72
N LEU A 535 -21.31 -17.21 11.74
CA LEU A 535 -21.19 -15.88 12.32
C LEU A 535 -22.06 -15.76 13.58
N ASP A 536 -21.50 -15.16 14.62
CA ASP A 536 -22.19 -14.82 15.86
C ASP A 536 -21.95 -13.33 16.19
N HIS A 537 -23.02 -12.62 16.53
CA HIS A 537 -23.00 -11.19 16.84
C HIS A 537 -24.30 -10.75 17.52
N ASP A 538 -24.27 -9.59 18.19
CA ASP A 538 -25.48 -8.94 18.68
C ASP A 538 -26.20 -8.17 17.55
N GLY A 539 -27.33 -8.72 17.11
CA GLY A 539 -28.20 -8.14 16.08
C GLY A 539 -28.84 -6.80 16.47
N ALA A 540 -28.85 -6.45 17.76
CA ALA A 540 -29.30 -5.14 18.23
C ALA A 540 -28.23 -4.04 18.05
N VAL A 541 -26.97 -4.42 17.83
CA VAL A 541 -25.85 -3.49 17.61
C VAL A 541 -25.47 -3.44 16.13
N ILE A 542 -25.33 -4.60 15.47
CA ILE A 542 -24.93 -4.67 14.07
C ILE A 542 -25.81 -5.63 13.27
N GLY A 543 -25.97 -5.35 11.98
CA GLY A 543 -26.44 -6.32 10.99
C GLY A 543 -25.28 -6.79 10.12
N VAL A 544 -25.22 -8.09 9.82
CA VAL A 544 -24.21 -8.65 8.92
C VAL A 544 -24.87 -9.28 7.71
N ARG A 545 -24.43 -8.89 6.50
CA ARG A 545 -24.88 -9.46 5.23
C ARG A 545 -23.70 -9.95 4.40
N VAL A 546 -23.91 -11.04 3.67
CA VAL A 546 -22.93 -11.56 2.71
C VAL A 546 -23.10 -10.82 1.39
N GLY A 547 -22.03 -10.18 0.92
CA GLY A 547 -21.97 -9.57 -0.41
C GLY A 547 -21.83 -10.61 -1.51
N THR A 548 -22.19 -10.23 -2.75
CA THR A 548 -22.01 -11.08 -3.94
C THR A 548 -20.54 -11.30 -4.32
N ASP A 549 -19.63 -10.52 -3.74
CA ASP A 549 -18.17 -10.65 -3.83
C ASP A 549 -17.58 -11.62 -2.78
N GLY A 550 -18.44 -12.26 -1.98
CA GLY A 550 -18.03 -13.18 -0.92
C GLY A 550 -17.54 -12.50 0.36
N ARG A 551 -17.57 -11.15 0.44
CA ARG A 551 -17.18 -10.38 1.64
C ARG A 551 -18.37 -10.15 2.57
N LEU A 552 -18.08 -9.78 3.82
CA LEU A 552 -19.09 -9.44 4.81
C LEU A 552 -19.32 -7.93 4.80
N THR A 553 -20.57 -7.51 4.71
CA THR A 553 -20.99 -6.12 4.94
C THR A 553 -21.57 -6.03 6.35
N VAL A 554 -20.93 -5.25 7.20
CA VAL A 554 -21.34 -4.98 8.59
C VAL A 554 -22.00 -3.61 8.61
N THR A 555 -23.23 -3.53 9.10
CA THR A 555 -24.02 -2.30 9.19
C THR A 555 -24.31 -1.98 10.65
N GLY A 556 -24.04 -0.75 11.09
CA GLY A 556 -24.38 -0.31 12.44
C GLY A 556 -25.88 -0.10 12.56
N ALA A 557 -26.52 -0.62 13.61
CA ALA A 557 -27.92 -0.34 13.87
C ALA A 557 -28.10 1.15 14.19
N ALA A 558 -29.20 1.76 13.72
CA ALA A 558 -29.44 3.20 13.89
C ALA A 558 -29.55 3.62 15.37
N GLU A 559 -30.06 2.73 16.23
CA GLU A 559 -30.25 2.95 17.67
C GLU A 559 -29.07 2.49 18.53
N ALA A 560 -27.96 2.10 17.91
CA ALA A 560 -26.79 1.52 18.59
C ALA A 560 -25.65 2.51 18.81
N ASP A 561 -25.91 3.81 18.71
CA ASP A 561 -24.92 4.86 18.98
C ASP A 561 -24.25 4.69 20.36
N GLY A 562 -22.92 4.72 20.37
CA GLY A 562 -22.08 4.44 21.54
C GLY A 562 -22.02 2.98 22.01
N ARG A 563 -22.68 2.03 21.34
CA ARG A 563 -22.67 0.59 21.71
C ARG A 563 -21.56 -0.18 20.99
N ALA A 564 -21.19 -1.34 21.52
CA ALA A 564 -20.26 -2.24 20.87
C ALA A 564 -20.65 -3.71 21.00
N THR A 565 -20.14 -4.53 20.09
CA THR A 565 -20.29 -5.98 20.07
C THR A 565 -19.02 -6.63 19.52
N VAL A 566 -18.89 -7.94 19.72
CA VAL A 566 -17.88 -8.75 19.02
C VAL A 566 -18.56 -9.50 17.89
N LEU A 567 -18.04 -9.36 16.67
CA LEU A 567 -18.37 -10.24 15.56
C LEU A 567 -17.42 -11.45 15.61
N THR A 568 -17.96 -12.63 15.88
CA THR A 568 -17.19 -13.88 15.90
C THR A 568 -17.44 -14.67 14.62
N ALA A 569 -16.39 -14.94 13.87
CA ALA A 569 -16.41 -15.84 12.72
C ALA A 569 -15.81 -17.19 13.12
N THR A 570 -16.49 -18.30 12.82
CA THR A 570 -16.00 -19.66 13.09
C THR A 570 -16.03 -20.51 11.83
N VAL A 571 -14.90 -21.18 11.56
CA VAL A 571 -14.69 -22.04 10.38
C VAL A 571 -13.94 -23.29 10.85
N ASN A 572 -14.49 -24.49 10.61
CA ASN A 572 -13.90 -25.76 11.04
C ASN A 572 -13.42 -25.79 12.52
N GLY A 573 -14.12 -25.08 13.42
CA GLY A 573 -13.78 -24.98 14.84
C GLY A 573 -12.68 -23.97 15.19
N VAL A 574 -12.11 -23.26 14.21
CA VAL A 574 -11.20 -22.13 14.42
C VAL A 574 -11.99 -20.83 14.35
N SER A 575 -11.81 -19.97 15.35
CA SER A 575 -12.55 -18.71 15.45
C SER A 575 -11.65 -17.49 15.30
N ALA A 576 -12.23 -16.39 14.82
CA ALA A 576 -11.66 -15.06 14.84
C ALA A 576 -12.69 -14.09 15.40
N ARG A 577 -12.23 -13.05 16.11
CA ARG A 577 -13.07 -12.04 16.74
C ARG A 577 -12.74 -10.67 16.18
N LEU A 578 -13.76 -9.89 15.86
CA LEU A 578 -13.63 -8.48 15.46
C LEU A 578 -14.44 -7.63 16.43
N ALA A 579 -13.77 -6.72 17.13
CA ALA A 579 -14.45 -5.70 17.92
C ALA A 579 -15.13 -4.72 16.96
N VAL A 580 -16.45 -4.52 17.13
CA VAL A 580 -17.23 -3.56 16.35
C VAL A 580 -17.88 -2.56 17.29
N THR A 581 -17.63 -1.28 17.05
CA THR A 581 -18.25 -0.15 17.77
C THR A 581 -19.14 0.63 16.80
N VAL A 582 -20.37 0.93 17.22
CA VAL A 582 -21.31 1.76 16.47
C VAL A 582 -21.42 3.13 17.12
N GLY A 583 -21.00 4.17 16.40
CA GLY A 583 -20.87 5.53 16.93
C GLY A 583 -19.79 5.68 18.01
N LEU A 584 -19.47 6.91 18.37
CA LEU A 584 -18.51 7.25 19.42
C LEU A 584 -19.13 8.31 20.33
N ALA A 585 -18.92 8.18 21.65
CA ALA A 585 -19.35 9.18 22.61
C ALA A 585 -18.21 10.18 22.89
N ASP A 586 -18.51 11.47 22.86
CA ASP A 586 -17.56 12.50 23.27
C ASP A 586 -17.42 12.52 24.81
N VAL A 587 -16.20 12.35 25.28
CA VAL A 587 -15.80 12.51 26.68
C VAL A 587 -14.87 13.72 26.77
N PRO A 588 -15.28 14.81 27.43
CA PRO A 588 -14.45 15.99 27.62
C PRO A 588 -13.13 15.67 28.33
N LEU A 589 -12.02 16.24 27.82
CA LEU A 589 -10.69 16.18 28.43
C LEU A 589 -10.24 17.54 28.96
N ALA A 590 -10.51 18.61 28.21
CA ALA A 590 -10.23 19.99 28.62
C ALA A 590 -11.19 20.97 27.91
N GLU A 591 -11.87 21.79 28.70
CA GLU A 591 -12.75 22.88 28.23
C GLU A 591 -12.04 24.25 28.35
N PHE A 592 -10.84 24.32 28.94
CA PHE A 592 -10.01 25.52 29.03
C PHE A 592 -10.68 26.71 29.71
N GLU A 593 -11.45 26.43 30.77
CA GLU A 593 -12.08 27.45 31.60
C GLU A 593 -11.11 27.98 32.68
N PRO A 594 -11.19 29.27 33.09
CA PRO A 594 -10.23 29.88 34.02
C PRO A 594 -10.03 29.14 35.36
N ASP A 595 -11.08 28.50 35.86
CA ASP A 595 -11.10 27.69 37.10
C ASP A 595 -11.48 26.22 36.80
N GLY A 596 -11.21 25.75 35.57
CA GLY A 596 -11.56 24.41 35.10
C GLY A 596 -10.79 23.28 35.80
N PRO A 597 -11.34 22.05 35.81
CA PRO A 597 -10.70 20.89 36.44
C PRO A 597 -9.46 20.37 35.68
N ASP A 598 -9.19 20.87 34.47
CA ASP A 598 -8.05 20.52 33.62
C ASP A 598 -6.73 21.19 34.03
N GLY A 599 -6.76 22.08 35.04
CA GLY A 599 -5.59 22.66 35.69
C GLY A 599 -4.89 23.76 34.88
N PRO A 600 -3.86 24.41 35.43
CA PRO A 600 -3.18 25.50 34.75
C PRO A 600 -2.36 24.97 33.56
N TRP A 601 -2.39 25.71 32.45
CA TRP A 601 -1.57 25.46 31.28
C TRP A 601 -0.33 26.36 31.28
N THR A 602 0.81 25.83 30.84
CA THR A 602 2.08 26.57 30.75
C THR A 602 2.65 26.53 29.35
N ALA A 603 3.50 27.51 29.00
CA ALA A 603 4.14 27.56 27.69
C ALA A 603 5.58 27.04 27.76
N LEU A 604 5.95 26.23 26.78
CA LEU A 604 7.36 25.92 26.45
C LEU A 604 7.60 26.19 24.97
N SER A 605 8.86 26.33 24.57
CA SER A 605 9.23 26.43 23.16
C SER A 605 10.52 25.65 22.87
N ALA A 606 10.67 25.28 21.60
CA ALA A 606 11.94 24.85 21.02
C ALA A 606 12.23 25.78 19.84
N ARG A 607 13.34 26.52 19.90
CA ARG A 607 13.78 27.44 18.83
C ARG A 607 12.68 28.42 18.41
N GLY A 608 12.28 29.28 19.35
CA GLY A 608 11.23 30.29 19.22
C GLY A 608 10.74 30.77 20.59
N THR A 609 9.73 31.62 20.63
CA THR A 609 9.03 32.00 21.87
C THR A 609 7.59 31.48 21.87
N ALA A 610 7.04 31.26 23.07
CA ALA A 610 5.67 30.82 23.25
C ALA A 610 5.06 31.43 24.52
N SER A 611 3.76 31.74 24.49
CA SER A 611 2.97 32.09 25.67
C SER A 611 1.58 31.49 25.58
N VAL A 612 0.96 31.25 26.75
CA VAL A 612 -0.42 30.75 26.85
C VAL A 612 -1.27 31.72 27.67
N ALA A 613 -2.53 31.88 27.29
CA ALA A 613 -3.52 32.67 28.02
C ALA A 613 -4.93 32.09 27.84
N ILE A 614 -5.79 32.22 28.85
CA ILE A 614 -7.22 31.94 28.70
C ILE A 614 -7.90 33.21 28.17
N VAL A 615 -8.67 33.08 27.08
CA VAL A 615 -9.34 34.19 26.38
C VAL A 615 -10.81 33.90 26.18
N GLY A 616 -11.66 34.93 26.14
CA GLY A 616 -13.09 34.77 25.84
C GLY A 616 -13.31 34.26 24.41
N ALA A 617 -14.18 33.26 24.27
CA ALA A 617 -14.44 32.51 23.04
C ALA A 617 -15.94 32.28 22.80
N ALA A 618 -16.78 33.29 23.09
CA ALA A 618 -18.22 33.24 22.86
C ALA A 618 -18.61 33.04 21.38
N ASP A 619 -17.67 33.22 20.45
CA ASP A 619 -17.87 33.01 19.01
C ASP A 619 -17.61 31.57 18.54
N ARG A 620 -17.23 30.65 19.44
CA ARG A 620 -17.07 29.23 19.13
C ARG A 620 -18.44 28.59 18.79
N PRO A 621 -18.61 27.94 17.63
CA PRO A 621 -19.91 27.41 17.20
C PRO A 621 -20.55 26.45 18.22
N GLY A 622 -21.68 26.86 18.82
CA GLY A 622 -22.42 26.08 19.82
C GLY A 622 -21.97 26.32 21.27
N ALA A 623 -21.05 27.25 21.53
CA ALA A 623 -20.66 27.65 22.88
C ALA A 623 -21.66 28.63 23.50
N GLY A 624 -21.70 28.68 24.83
CA GLY A 624 -22.43 29.71 25.57
C GLY A 624 -21.70 31.06 25.56
N ALA A 625 -22.40 32.14 25.93
CA ALA A 625 -21.84 33.49 25.93
C ALA A 625 -20.66 33.72 26.90
N GLY A 626 -20.46 32.81 27.88
CA GLY A 626 -19.38 32.87 28.86
C GLY A 626 -18.20 31.93 28.58
N ASN A 627 -18.14 31.33 27.40
CA ASN A 627 -17.12 30.33 27.02
C ASN A 627 -15.72 30.94 26.89
N HIS A 628 -14.70 30.18 27.27
CA HIS A 628 -13.30 30.56 27.10
C HIS A 628 -12.54 29.58 26.19
N ALA A 629 -11.30 29.92 25.87
CA ALA A 629 -10.40 29.09 25.09
C ALA A 629 -8.96 29.31 25.55
N LEU A 630 -8.10 28.31 25.33
CA LEU A 630 -6.66 28.42 25.53
C LEU A 630 -5.99 28.99 24.28
N ARG A 631 -5.52 30.24 24.36
CA ARG A 631 -4.68 30.86 23.33
C ARG A 631 -3.23 30.43 23.49
N LEU A 632 -2.64 29.83 22.46
CA LEU A 632 -1.20 29.63 22.31
C LEU A 632 -0.64 30.65 21.31
N THR A 633 0.18 31.58 21.79
CA THR A 633 0.91 32.54 20.94
C THR A 633 2.31 32.01 20.68
N TYR A 634 2.79 32.14 19.44
CA TYR A 634 4.11 31.67 19.02
C TYR A 634 4.84 32.70 18.16
N ASP A 635 6.17 32.69 18.22
CA ASP A 635 7.04 33.41 17.28
C ASP A 635 8.26 32.55 16.93
N PHE A 636 8.33 32.14 15.64
CA PHE A 636 9.44 31.37 15.09
C PHE A 636 10.35 32.21 14.18
N THR A 637 10.13 33.52 14.10
CA THR A 637 10.85 34.41 13.19
C THR A 637 12.35 34.38 13.49
N GLY A 638 13.17 34.23 12.43
CA GLY A 638 14.63 34.21 12.54
C GLY A 638 15.24 32.94 13.15
N GLN A 639 14.44 31.88 13.38
CA GLN A 639 14.91 30.62 13.95
C GLN A 639 15.31 29.62 12.86
N SER A 640 16.40 28.88 13.07
CA SER A 640 16.86 27.83 12.15
C SER A 640 16.35 26.45 12.57
N SER A 641 16.26 25.51 11.60
CA SER A 641 15.77 24.14 11.82
C SER A 641 14.30 24.08 12.26
N THR A 642 13.83 22.96 12.83
CA THR A 642 12.44 22.81 13.30
C THR A 642 12.21 23.61 14.58
N SER A 643 11.13 24.39 14.59
CA SER A 643 10.66 25.20 15.73
C SER A 643 9.34 24.65 16.25
N ALA A 644 9.08 24.81 17.55
CA ALA A 644 7.80 24.43 18.14
C ALA A 644 7.43 25.30 19.34
N ALA A 645 6.12 25.55 19.50
CA ALA A 645 5.52 26.21 20.65
C ALA A 645 4.53 25.25 21.29
N TYR A 646 4.64 25.04 22.60
CA TYR A 646 3.88 24.04 23.35
C TYR A 646 2.99 24.69 24.39
N ALA A 647 1.72 24.30 24.42
CA ALA A 647 0.83 24.46 25.56
C ALA A 647 0.85 23.16 26.37
N VAL A 648 1.43 23.20 27.56
CA VAL A 648 1.68 22.04 28.44
C VAL A 648 0.66 22.02 29.57
N ALA A 649 -0.04 20.91 29.72
CA ALA A 649 -0.98 20.71 30.81
C ALA A 649 -0.24 20.61 32.14
N GLY A 650 -0.76 21.24 33.20
CA GLY A 650 -0.18 21.19 34.55
C GLY A 650 -0.12 19.78 35.13
N ALA A 651 -1.08 18.92 34.74
CA ALA A 651 -1.04 17.47 34.96
C ALA A 651 -1.37 16.74 33.65
N PRO A 652 -0.72 15.58 33.35
CA PRO A 652 -1.08 14.76 32.20
C PRO A 652 -2.57 14.37 32.18
N LEU A 653 -3.26 14.63 31.07
CA LEU A 653 -4.66 14.28 30.89
C LEU A 653 -4.77 12.80 30.50
N THR A 654 -5.36 11.96 31.36
CA THR A 654 -5.53 10.54 31.05
C THR A 654 -6.69 10.35 30.10
N LEU A 655 -6.45 9.73 28.95
CA LEU A 655 -7.49 9.40 27.99
C LEU A 655 -8.37 8.28 28.56
N PRO A 656 -9.71 8.39 28.46
CA PRO A 656 -10.61 7.31 28.82
C PRO A 656 -10.28 6.02 28.06
N ALA A 657 -10.49 4.87 28.69
CA ALA A 657 -10.38 3.59 28.02
C ALA A 657 -11.35 3.51 26.82
N GLY A 658 -10.90 2.97 25.69
CA GLY A 658 -11.69 2.89 24.46
C GLY A 658 -11.66 4.16 23.59
N THR A 659 -10.82 5.15 23.91
CA THR A 659 -10.60 6.33 23.06
C THR A 659 -10.17 5.91 21.64
N ARG A 660 -10.92 6.34 20.62
CA ARG A 660 -10.61 6.09 19.20
C ARG A 660 -10.15 7.34 18.47
N ARG A 661 -10.67 8.52 18.86
CA ARG A 661 -10.31 9.81 18.26
C ARG A 661 -10.09 10.85 19.33
N LEU A 662 -9.32 11.88 18.99
CA LEU A 662 -9.32 13.14 19.71
C LEU A 662 -9.95 14.20 18.82
N ALA A 663 -10.84 14.99 19.40
CA ALA A 663 -11.47 16.14 18.76
C ALA A 663 -11.05 17.42 19.50
N LEU A 664 -10.77 18.49 18.76
CA LEU A 664 -10.39 19.79 19.30
C LEU A 664 -10.99 20.91 18.45
N TRP A 665 -11.60 21.91 19.07
CA TRP A 665 -11.95 23.15 18.38
C TRP A 665 -10.73 24.06 18.29
N VAL A 666 -10.47 24.57 17.09
CA VAL A 666 -9.30 25.41 16.83
C VAL A 666 -9.72 26.65 16.07
N LYS A 667 -9.44 27.82 16.64
CA LYS A 667 -9.48 29.08 15.92
C LYS A 667 -8.16 29.28 15.19
N GLY A 668 -8.18 29.06 13.88
CA GLY A 668 -7.00 29.15 13.02
C GLY A 668 -6.57 30.58 12.73
N ASP A 669 -5.27 30.77 12.48
CA ASP A 669 -4.66 32.04 12.03
C ASP A 669 -4.22 32.02 10.56
N GLY A 670 -4.40 30.91 9.85
CA GLY A 670 -4.08 30.74 8.44
C GLY A 670 -2.58 30.66 8.12
N ARG A 671 -1.70 30.45 9.11
CA ARG A 671 -0.24 30.46 8.92
C ARG A 671 0.37 29.13 8.45
N GLY A 672 -0.42 28.08 8.31
CA GLY A 672 -0.02 26.82 7.66
C GLY A 672 0.88 25.92 8.50
N HIS A 673 1.01 26.15 9.81
CA HIS A 673 1.84 25.31 10.68
C HIS A 673 1.17 23.98 11.03
N TRP A 674 1.97 23.02 11.52
CA TRP A 674 1.47 21.73 12.01
C TRP A 674 0.82 21.91 13.38
N LEU A 675 -0.39 21.36 13.57
CA LEU A 675 -1.06 21.28 14.86
C LEU A 675 -1.04 19.85 15.39
N ARG A 676 -0.51 19.67 16.61
CA ARG A 676 -0.23 18.37 17.19
C ARG A 676 -0.54 18.31 18.68
N ALA A 677 -0.64 17.09 19.20
CA ALA A 677 -0.56 16.75 20.62
C ALA A 677 0.63 15.82 20.87
N MET A 678 1.05 15.73 22.13
CA MET A 678 2.00 14.71 22.58
C MET A 678 1.30 13.74 23.53
N LEU A 679 1.31 12.46 23.17
CA LEU A 679 0.76 11.36 23.95
C LEU A 679 1.88 10.55 24.61
N ARG A 680 1.53 9.77 25.63
CA ARG A 680 2.41 8.80 26.29
C ARG A 680 1.58 7.60 26.76
N SER A 681 2.12 6.40 26.63
CA SER A 681 1.55 5.14 27.13
C SER A 681 2.51 4.51 28.14
N GLN A 682 2.06 3.52 28.92
CA GLN A 682 2.92 2.79 29.84
C GLN A 682 4.14 2.25 29.10
N GLY A 683 5.33 2.62 29.59
CA GLY A 683 6.58 2.15 29.02
C GLY A 683 6.79 2.52 27.55
N THR A 684 6.19 3.61 27.04
CA THR A 684 6.50 4.20 25.71
C THR A 684 7.12 5.59 25.86
N THR A 685 7.94 6.03 24.90
CA THR A 685 8.33 7.45 24.79
C THR A 685 7.16 8.33 24.35
N ASN A 686 7.35 9.65 24.40
CA ASN A 686 6.42 10.66 23.89
C ASN A 686 6.08 10.40 22.40
N VAL A 687 4.80 10.13 22.10
CA VAL A 687 4.29 9.85 20.75
C VAL A 687 3.54 11.08 20.22
N PRO A 688 3.97 11.69 19.11
CA PRO A 688 3.24 12.81 18.52
C PRO A 688 1.93 12.33 17.88
N PHE A 689 0.84 13.03 18.18
CA PHE A 689 -0.46 12.88 17.54
C PHE A 689 -0.71 14.11 16.66
N THR A 690 -1.09 13.95 15.40
CA THR A 690 -1.29 15.08 14.49
C THR A 690 -2.78 15.34 14.27
N PHE A 691 -3.24 16.53 14.66
CA PHE A 691 -4.59 17.00 14.32
C PHE A 691 -4.64 17.57 12.90
N SER A 692 -3.62 18.32 12.50
CA SER A 692 -3.49 18.84 11.13
C SER A 692 -2.02 19.07 10.76
N THR A 693 -1.66 18.81 9.50
CA THR A 693 -0.35 19.15 8.92
C THR A 693 -0.32 20.54 8.29
N ALA A 694 -1.40 21.30 8.35
CA ALA A 694 -1.44 22.72 7.99
C ALA A 694 -2.67 23.38 8.62
N VAL A 695 -2.47 24.41 9.44
CA VAL A 695 -3.54 25.32 9.89
C VAL A 695 -3.64 26.48 8.91
N ASP A 696 -4.25 26.23 7.75
CA ASP A 696 -4.40 27.17 6.63
C ASP A 696 -5.76 27.90 6.62
N TRP A 697 -6.58 27.68 7.63
CA TRP A 697 -7.86 28.34 7.81
C TRP A 697 -7.80 29.46 8.85
N THR A 698 -8.75 30.39 8.75
CA THR A 698 -9.05 31.37 9.78
C THR A 698 -10.40 31.06 10.43
N GLY A 699 -10.56 31.42 11.71
CA GLY A 699 -11.79 31.16 12.46
C GLY A 699 -11.90 29.73 13.00
N TRP A 700 -13.04 29.41 13.62
CA TRP A 700 -13.25 28.16 14.36
C TRP A 700 -13.52 26.96 13.43
N ARG A 701 -12.77 25.88 13.64
CA ARG A 701 -12.97 24.59 13.00
C ARG A 701 -12.71 23.48 14.02
N GLN A 702 -13.59 22.47 14.09
CA GLN A 702 -13.30 21.26 14.83
C GLN A 702 -12.36 20.39 13.99
N VAL A 703 -11.20 20.08 14.55
CA VAL A 703 -10.26 19.11 13.98
C VAL A 703 -10.40 17.80 14.75
N VAL A 704 -10.39 16.69 14.02
CA VAL A 704 -10.54 15.35 14.59
C VAL A 704 -9.40 14.50 14.04
N GLY A 705 -8.70 13.78 14.92
CA GLY A 705 -7.67 12.82 14.53
C GLY A 705 -7.95 11.44 15.13
N GLU A 706 -7.63 10.39 14.38
CA GLU A 706 -7.68 9.00 14.85
C GLU A 706 -6.48 8.72 15.76
N LEU A 707 -6.74 8.09 16.90
CA LEU A 707 -5.67 7.59 17.77
C LEU A 707 -4.98 6.42 17.04
N PRO A 708 -3.64 6.48 16.84
CA PRO A 708 -2.93 5.36 16.24
C PRO A 708 -3.14 4.05 17.01
N ASP A 709 -3.11 2.92 16.31
CA ASP A 709 -3.06 1.61 16.96
C ASP A 709 -1.74 1.45 17.74
N GLY A 710 -1.74 0.59 18.78
CA GLY A 710 -0.52 0.16 19.47
C GLY A 710 -0.21 0.86 20.80
N PHE A 711 -1.03 1.82 21.26
CA PHE A 711 -0.89 2.36 22.61
C PHE A 711 -1.29 1.34 23.68
N SER A 712 -0.54 1.30 24.79
CA SER A 712 -0.94 0.60 26.01
C SER A 712 -1.66 1.56 26.94
N ALA A 713 -2.77 1.13 27.51
CA ALA A 713 -3.41 1.89 28.58
C ALA A 713 -2.53 1.88 29.85
N PRO A 714 -2.52 2.95 30.66
CA PRO A 714 -3.20 4.23 30.41
C PRO A 714 -2.46 5.10 29.39
N VAL A 715 -3.21 5.73 28.49
CA VAL A 715 -2.68 6.74 27.55
C VAL A 715 -2.91 8.12 28.15
N THR A 716 -1.89 8.96 28.13
CA THR A 716 -1.95 10.33 28.67
C THR A 716 -1.56 11.35 27.62
N LEU A 717 -2.29 12.45 27.50
CA LEU A 717 -1.94 13.63 26.73
C LEU A 717 -1.15 14.60 27.61
N LEU A 718 0.01 15.04 27.13
CA LEU A 718 0.94 15.89 27.87
C LEU A 718 0.85 17.37 27.46
N ARG A 719 0.68 17.62 26.16
CA ARG A 719 0.73 18.97 25.58
C ARG A 719 0.07 19.03 24.22
N LEU A 720 -0.49 20.20 23.90
CA LEU A 720 -0.86 20.62 22.54
C LEU A 720 0.27 21.50 22.00
N TYR A 721 0.56 21.45 20.70
CA TYR A 721 1.66 22.24 20.16
C TYR A 721 1.53 22.54 18.68
N VAL A 722 2.15 23.64 18.30
CA VAL A 722 2.36 24.06 16.92
C VAL A 722 3.81 23.83 16.56
N ALA A 723 4.08 23.27 15.37
CA ALA A 723 5.44 23.04 14.88
C ALA A 723 5.61 23.54 13.44
N GLU A 724 6.80 24.04 13.14
CA GLU A 724 7.20 24.50 11.81
C GLU A 724 8.58 23.95 11.45
N THR A 725 8.62 23.11 10.41
CA THR A 725 9.84 22.45 9.90
C THR A 725 10.47 23.21 8.74
N SER A 726 9.66 23.94 7.96
CA SER A 726 10.09 24.72 6.81
C SER A 726 10.82 25.98 7.23
N GLN A 727 11.99 26.21 6.62
CA GLN A 727 12.72 27.47 6.78
C GLN A 727 12.02 28.63 6.06
N ALA A 728 11.19 28.33 5.05
CA ALA A 728 10.50 29.34 4.26
C ALA A 728 9.22 29.87 4.93
N ASN A 729 8.77 29.26 6.02
CA ASN A 729 7.52 29.62 6.71
C ASN A 729 7.73 30.00 8.19
N LYS A 730 8.90 30.55 8.55
CA LYS A 730 9.19 31.00 9.91
C LYS A 730 8.49 32.33 10.21
N ASN A 731 7.31 32.26 10.82
CA ASN A 731 6.47 33.42 11.13
C ASN A 731 5.96 33.38 12.60
N ALA A 732 5.08 34.32 12.95
CA ALA A 732 4.49 34.46 14.27
C ALA A 732 2.96 34.57 14.19
N GLY A 733 2.27 34.08 15.21
CA GLY A 733 0.81 34.03 15.24
C GLY A 733 0.25 33.51 16.56
N ALA A 734 -1.04 33.16 16.55
CA ALA A 734 -1.73 32.63 17.72
C ALA A 734 -2.90 31.73 17.30
N LEU A 735 -3.06 30.61 18.00
CA LEU A 735 -4.21 29.71 17.85
C LEU A 735 -4.99 29.66 19.17
N ASP A 736 -6.31 29.62 19.08
CA ASP A 736 -7.18 29.39 20.24
C ASP A 736 -7.70 27.95 20.21
N PHE A 737 -7.58 27.24 21.34
CA PHE A 737 -8.00 25.86 21.51
C PHE A 737 -9.18 25.77 22.47
N ASP A 738 -10.20 25.02 22.10
CA ASP A 738 -11.40 24.83 22.93
C ASP A 738 -11.99 23.41 22.78
N GLY A 739 -12.75 22.95 23.76
CA GLY A 739 -13.51 21.69 23.74
C GLY A 739 -12.68 20.48 23.29
N LEU A 740 -11.54 20.24 23.95
CA LEU A 740 -10.73 19.04 23.72
C LEU A 740 -11.47 17.83 24.28
N ALA A 741 -11.86 16.90 23.41
CA ALA A 741 -12.61 15.70 23.77
C ALA A 741 -11.95 14.43 23.23
N ALA A 742 -12.07 13.34 23.99
CA ALA A 742 -11.83 11.99 23.52
C ALA A 742 -13.13 11.42 22.97
N GLN A 743 -13.13 10.92 21.73
CA GLN A 743 -14.29 10.18 21.20
C GLN A 743 -14.08 8.71 21.51
N VAL A 744 -14.90 8.19 22.42
CA VAL A 744 -14.74 6.89 23.06
C VAL A 744 -15.77 5.92 22.50
N GLY A 745 -15.29 4.74 22.10
CA GLY A 745 -16.14 3.59 21.81
C GLY A 745 -16.11 2.62 22.98
N GLN A 746 -17.22 1.93 23.26
CA GLN A 746 -17.14 0.73 24.10
C GLN A 746 -16.18 -0.27 23.42
N GLN A 747 -15.18 -0.74 24.15
CA GLN A 747 -14.22 -1.72 23.65
C GLN A 747 -14.53 -3.08 24.28
N PRO A 748 -15.09 -4.04 23.52
CA PRO A 748 -15.18 -5.40 24.02
C PRO A 748 -13.76 -5.98 24.14
N GLU A 749 -13.50 -6.69 25.25
CA GLU A 749 -12.23 -7.41 25.44
C GLU A 749 -12.03 -8.41 24.30
N THR A 750 -11.04 -8.10 23.46
CA THR A 750 -10.68 -8.91 22.28
C THR A 750 -9.19 -9.14 22.17
N ALA A 751 -8.40 -8.68 23.17
CA ALA A 751 -6.95 -8.88 23.22
C ALA A 751 -6.63 -10.36 23.46
N GLU A 752 -6.58 -11.15 22.39
CA GLU A 752 -6.00 -12.48 22.41
C GLU A 752 -4.47 -12.35 22.44
N ALA A 753 -3.83 -13.14 23.31
CA ALA A 753 -2.37 -13.21 23.32
C ALA A 753 -1.86 -13.68 21.95
N PRO A 754 -0.66 -13.24 21.52
CA PRO A 754 -0.06 -13.74 20.29
C PRO A 754 -0.02 -15.27 20.30
N PRO A 755 -0.48 -15.94 19.22
CA PRO A 755 -0.44 -17.39 19.16
C PRO A 755 1.02 -17.86 19.19
N PRO A 756 1.38 -18.84 20.02
CA PRO A 756 2.76 -19.29 20.14
C PRO A 756 3.26 -19.92 18.84
N ASP A 757 4.43 -19.48 18.35
CA ASP A 757 5.17 -20.17 17.28
C ASP A 757 6.23 -21.11 17.87
N PRO A 758 6.40 -22.34 17.34
CA PRO A 758 7.43 -23.28 17.79
C PRO A 758 8.87 -22.76 17.74
N TYR A 759 9.15 -21.70 16.97
CA TYR A 759 10.44 -21.03 17.00
C TYR A 759 10.80 -20.58 18.41
N VAL A 760 9.88 -19.97 19.16
CA VAL A 760 10.15 -19.59 20.55
C VAL A 760 9.97 -20.80 21.45
N VAL A 761 10.99 -21.14 22.22
CA VAL A 761 10.91 -22.22 23.22
C VAL A 761 9.96 -21.80 24.33
N GLY A 762 8.76 -22.39 24.32
CA GLY A 762 7.71 -22.09 25.31
C GLY A 762 7.89 -22.79 26.66
N GLN A 763 8.68 -23.87 26.74
CA GLN A 763 9.03 -24.61 27.97
C GLN A 763 10.37 -25.34 27.77
N GLY A 764 11.23 -25.33 28.80
CA GLY A 764 12.55 -25.99 28.76
C GLY A 764 13.63 -25.10 28.15
N GLY A 765 14.74 -25.71 27.72
CA GLY A 765 15.85 -25.00 27.07
C GLY A 765 15.99 -25.36 25.59
N LEU A 766 16.95 -24.71 24.92
CA LEU A 766 17.29 -25.01 23.52
C LEU A 766 17.58 -26.52 23.30
N PRO A 767 17.17 -27.10 22.16
CA PRO A 767 17.47 -28.49 21.85
C PRO A 767 18.98 -28.76 21.74
N ARG A 768 19.43 -29.89 22.30
CA ARG A 768 20.84 -30.32 22.26
C ARG A 768 21.32 -30.66 20.84
N GLY A 769 22.64 -30.60 20.63
CA GLY A 769 23.28 -31.01 19.37
C GLY A 769 23.14 -29.99 18.22
N ARG A 770 22.82 -28.75 18.57
CA ARG A 770 22.66 -27.61 17.65
C ARG A 770 23.75 -26.58 17.93
N TRP A 771 24.15 -25.84 16.92
CA TRP A 771 24.98 -24.65 17.12
C TRP A 771 24.08 -23.43 17.35
N THR A 772 24.61 -22.41 18.01
CA THR A 772 23.82 -21.26 18.46
C THR A 772 24.42 -19.94 17.96
N PHE A 773 23.59 -18.92 17.83
CA PHE A 773 24.02 -17.54 17.69
C PHE A 773 23.11 -16.62 18.49
N ALA A 774 23.66 -15.53 19.03
CA ALA A 774 22.88 -14.55 19.77
C ALA A 774 22.48 -13.38 18.87
N VAL A 775 21.28 -12.84 19.08
CA VAL A 775 20.77 -11.65 18.37
C VAL A 775 20.41 -10.57 19.38
N LEU A 776 21.01 -9.39 19.22
CA LEU A 776 20.70 -8.17 19.96
C LEU A 776 20.26 -7.08 18.99
N SER A 777 19.41 -6.17 19.46
CA SER A 777 18.90 -5.04 18.68
C SER A 777 18.58 -3.89 19.62
N ASP A 778 18.66 -2.65 19.13
CA ASP A 778 18.16 -1.46 19.83
C ASP A 778 18.77 -1.32 21.25
N LEU A 779 20.12 -1.35 21.33
CA LEU A 779 20.84 -1.12 22.58
C LEU A 779 20.82 0.36 22.96
N HIS A 780 20.83 1.27 21.98
CA HIS A 780 20.75 2.73 22.14
C HIS A 780 21.67 3.29 23.24
N ILE A 781 22.93 2.86 23.26
CA ILE A 781 23.92 3.45 24.17
C ILE A 781 24.28 4.85 23.67
N SER A 782 24.57 5.77 24.61
CA SER A 782 25.05 7.10 24.27
C SER A 782 26.16 7.51 25.23
N ALA A 783 27.28 8.00 24.69
CA ALA A 783 28.35 8.58 25.48
C ALA A 783 27.88 9.82 26.24
N ALA A 784 26.91 10.58 25.69
CA ALA A 784 26.33 11.73 26.37
C ALA A 784 25.51 11.34 27.62
N ALA A 785 24.84 10.18 27.58
CA ALA A 785 24.13 9.62 28.74
C ALA A 785 25.06 8.90 29.72
N GLY A 786 26.22 8.47 29.26
CA GLY A 786 27.23 7.72 30.02
C GLY A 786 26.95 6.21 30.09
N PRO A 787 27.98 5.40 30.44
CA PRO A 787 27.87 3.94 30.54
C PRO A 787 26.93 3.48 31.66
N ASP A 788 26.75 4.29 32.70
CA ASP A 788 25.81 4.05 33.80
C ASP A 788 24.38 4.53 33.49
N SER A 789 24.06 4.81 32.23
CA SER A 789 22.66 4.98 31.82
C SER A 789 21.91 3.64 31.89
N PHE A 790 20.57 3.70 31.91
CA PHE A 790 19.75 2.48 31.81
C PHE A 790 20.15 1.63 30.60
N ALA A 791 20.28 2.25 29.42
CA ALA A 791 20.69 1.59 28.18
C ALA A 791 22.09 0.98 28.30
N GLY A 792 23.06 1.70 28.88
CA GLY A 792 24.41 1.18 29.10
C GLY A 792 24.46 -0.03 30.03
N ARG A 793 23.75 0.01 31.17
CA ARG A 793 23.64 -1.14 32.09
C ARG A 793 22.94 -2.34 31.45
N GLN A 794 21.86 -2.11 30.69
CA GLN A 794 21.16 -3.17 29.97
C GLN A 794 22.05 -3.79 28.89
N ALA A 795 22.81 -2.99 28.16
CA ALA A 795 23.77 -3.47 27.18
C ALA A 795 24.82 -4.38 27.82
N VAL A 796 25.42 -3.97 28.95
CA VAL A 796 26.37 -4.80 29.71
C VAL A 796 25.72 -6.11 30.15
N ALA A 797 24.55 -6.04 30.81
CA ALA A 797 23.84 -7.22 31.28
C ALA A 797 23.47 -8.19 30.14
N ALA A 798 23.06 -7.66 28.97
CA ALA A 798 22.77 -8.46 27.80
C ALA A 798 24.03 -9.12 27.23
N LEU A 799 25.12 -8.38 27.05
CA LEU A 799 26.39 -8.91 26.53
C LEU A 799 26.96 -10.01 27.43
N GLU A 800 26.93 -9.82 28.75
CA GLU A 800 27.38 -10.84 29.71
C GLU A 800 26.52 -12.11 29.66
N GLN A 801 25.19 -11.97 29.59
CA GLN A 801 24.29 -13.12 29.44
C GLN A 801 24.44 -13.82 28.08
N VAL A 802 24.76 -13.08 27.03
CA VAL A 802 25.04 -13.59 25.69
C VAL A 802 26.32 -14.43 25.73
N VAL A 803 27.41 -13.90 26.28
CA VAL A 803 28.68 -14.65 26.40
C VAL A 803 28.50 -15.89 27.27
N ALA A 804 27.76 -15.78 28.38
CA ALA A 804 27.44 -16.92 29.24
C ALA A 804 26.58 -18.01 28.55
N SER A 805 25.96 -17.71 27.41
CA SER A 805 25.21 -18.68 26.61
C SER A 805 26.06 -19.41 25.56
N GLU A 806 27.34 -19.09 25.47
CA GLU A 806 28.34 -19.71 24.59
C GLU A 806 27.90 -19.80 23.11
N PRO A 807 27.48 -18.70 22.46
CA PRO A 807 27.10 -18.73 21.05
C PRO A 807 28.32 -18.89 20.14
N ASP A 808 28.10 -19.40 18.92
CA ASP A 808 29.15 -19.44 17.90
C ASP A 808 29.53 -18.03 17.39
N PHE A 809 28.58 -17.08 17.41
CA PHE A 809 28.77 -15.67 17.09
C PHE A 809 27.62 -14.79 17.62
N VAL A 810 27.84 -13.48 17.63
CA VAL A 810 26.84 -12.46 17.96
C VAL A 810 26.40 -11.71 16.71
N LEU A 811 25.11 -11.54 16.51
CA LEU A 811 24.51 -10.68 15.49
C LEU A 811 23.86 -9.47 16.16
N ILE A 812 24.35 -8.28 15.84
CA ILE A 812 23.78 -7.00 16.25
C ILE A 812 22.95 -6.47 15.09
N ASN A 813 21.65 -6.30 15.31
CA ASN A 813 20.69 -5.94 14.27
C ASN A 813 20.25 -4.48 14.36
N GLY A 814 21.22 -3.58 14.28
CA GLY A 814 21.02 -2.12 14.24
C GLY A 814 20.82 -1.48 15.60
N ASP A 815 20.99 -0.16 15.61
CA ASP A 815 20.77 0.75 16.73
C ASP A 815 21.51 0.30 18.01
N PHE A 816 22.80 -0.03 17.87
CA PHE A 816 23.68 -0.20 19.04
C PHE A 816 23.82 1.17 19.72
N VAL A 817 24.18 2.19 18.93
CA VAL A 817 24.35 3.57 19.38
C VAL A 817 23.03 4.35 19.30
N ASP A 818 22.84 5.36 20.13
CA ASP A 818 21.68 6.27 20.06
C ASP A 818 21.95 7.47 19.14
N ASP A 819 23.21 7.76 18.78
CA ASP A 819 23.59 8.77 17.78
C ASP A 819 24.85 8.35 17.00
N ASN A 820 25.11 8.96 15.85
CA ASN A 820 26.23 8.62 14.97
C ASN A 820 27.56 9.33 15.34
N GLY A 821 27.65 9.86 16.57
CA GLY A 821 28.82 10.57 17.06
C GLY A 821 30.03 9.64 17.26
N PRO A 822 31.27 10.11 17.03
CA PRO A 822 32.48 9.29 17.26
C PRO A 822 32.58 8.72 18.69
N ALA A 823 32.15 9.47 19.70
CA ALA A 823 32.17 9.04 21.10
C ALA A 823 31.21 7.87 21.38
N ASP A 824 30.06 7.82 20.71
CA ASP A 824 29.09 6.73 20.86
C ASP A 824 29.63 5.44 20.26
N PHE A 825 30.30 5.52 19.10
CA PHE A 825 31.00 4.36 18.52
C PHE A 825 32.21 3.91 19.34
N GLU A 826 32.95 4.85 19.95
CA GLU A 826 34.04 4.51 20.86
C GLU A 826 33.52 3.75 22.09
N LEU A 827 32.40 4.22 22.67
CA LEU A 827 31.73 3.52 23.76
C LEU A 827 31.26 2.13 23.33
N ALA A 828 30.63 1.99 22.16
CA ALA A 828 30.14 0.70 21.67
C ALA A 828 31.27 -0.30 21.45
N ASN A 829 32.35 0.12 20.79
CA ASN A 829 33.55 -0.69 20.62
C ASN A 829 34.22 -1.03 21.96
N GLY A 830 34.17 -0.10 22.93
CA GLY A 830 34.63 -0.34 24.30
C GLY A 830 33.85 -1.46 24.98
N LEU A 831 32.52 -1.38 24.99
CA LEU A 831 31.66 -2.42 25.56
C LEU A 831 31.90 -3.79 24.90
N LEU A 832 32.04 -3.82 23.58
CA LEU A 832 32.37 -5.07 22.87
C LEU A 832 33.72 -5.62 23.30
N ARG A 833 34.75 -4.78 23.38
CA ARG A 833 36.10 -5.20 23.80
C ARG A 833 36.14 -5.68 25.25
N ASP A 834 35.36 -5.06 26.12
CA ASP A 834 35.42 -5.30 27.57
C ASP A 834 34.55 -6.49 28.00
N HIS A 835 33.45 -6.75 27.29
CA HIS A 835 32.48 -7.80 27.67
C HIS A 835 32.37 -8.97 26.69
N VAL A 836 32.92 -8.87 25.46
CA VAL A 836 32.86 -9.95 24.45
C VAL A 836 34.26 -10.53 24.22
N PRO A 837 34.47 -11.86 24.32
CA PRO A 837 35.76 -12.48 24.02
C PRO A 837 36.24 -12.12 22.61
N ALA A 838 37.54 -11.84 22.47
CA ALA A 838 38.12 -11.38 21.21
C ALA A 838 38.01 -12.41 20.06
N ASP A 839 37.85 -13.69 20.38
CA ASP A 839 37.69 -14.80 19.43
C ASP A 839 36.22 -15.10 19.09
N LEU A 840 35.25 -14.49 19.79
CA LEU A 840 33.82 -14.61 19.49
C LEU A 840 33.45 -13.62 18.37
N PRO A 841 33.08 -14.07 17.16
CA PRO A 841 32.76 -13.16 16.07
C PRO A 841 31.52 -12.32 16.37
N VAL A 842 31.59 -11.04 16.04
CA VAL A 842 30.45 -10.12 16.10
C VAL A 842 30.16 -9.66 14.68
N TYR A 843 28.92 -9.84 14.22
CA TYR A 843 28.40 -9.29 12.97
C TYR A 843 27.44 -8.15 13.30
N TRP A 844 27.51 -7.04 12.56
CA TRP A 844 26.74 -5.84 12.89
C TRP A 844 26.06 -5.31 11.63
N THR A 845 24.74 -5.41 11.61
CA THR A 845 23.86 -4.79 10.63
C THR A 845 23.53 -3.37 11.08
N PRO A 846 23.77 -2.32 10.27
CA PRO A 846 23.47 -0.95 10.68
C PRO A 846 21.96 -0.67 10.73
N GLY A 847 21.55 0.14 11.69
CA GLY A 847 20.23 0.75 11.82
C GLY A 847 20.26 2.25 11.51
N ASN A 848 19.13 2.93 11.72
CA ASN A 848 19.01 4.36 11.43
C ASN A 848 19.83 5.22 12.40
N HIS A 849 20.10 4.76 13.62
CA HIS A 849 20.93 5.51 14.56
C HIS A 849 22.42 5.47 14.21
N GLU A 850 22.92 4.41 13.56
CA GLU A 850 24.29 4.38 13.05
C GLU A 850 24.56 5.39 11.92
N ALA A 851 23.52 5.81 11.17
CA ALA A 851 23.62 6.81 10.10
C ALA A 851 23.36 8.25 10.58
N GLY A 852 22.84 8.42 11.80
CA GLY A 852 22.32 9.69 12.30
C GLY A 852 20.87 9.89 11.86
N LEU A 853 20.03 10.45 12.73
CA LEU A 853 18.56 10.53 12.61
C LEU A 853 18.00 11.33 11.40
N SER A 854 18.80 11.63 10.37
CA SER A 854 18.45 12.43 9.20
C SER A 854 18.34 11.58 7.92
N ALA A 855 17.38 11.90 7.05
CA ALA A 855 17.22 11.28 5.73
C ALA A 855 18.42 11.49 4.78
N ASP A 856 19.30 12.45 5.09
CA ASP A 856 20.53 12.75 4.35
C ASP A 856 21.79 12.14 5.01
N GLY A 857 21.61 11.43 6.14
CA GLY A 857 22.70 10.78 6.88
C GLY A 857 23.19 9.52 6.19
N GLY A 858 24.51 9.32 6.15
CA GLY A 858 25.14 8.14 5.56
C GLY A 858 25.91 7.33 6.59
N LEU A 859 26.33 6.11 6.21
CA LEU A 859 27.07 5.20 7.08
C LEU A 859 28.59 5.42 7.10
N ASP A 860 29.07 6.59 6.66
CA ASP A 860 30.50 6.88 6.60
C ASP A 860 31.14 6.92 8.00
N ALA A 861 30.46 7.54 8.97
CA ALA A 861 30.91 7.57 10.38
C ALA A 861 30.97 6.16 10.98
N PHE A 862 29.93 5.34 10.77
CA PHE A 862 29.89 3.94 11.17
C PHE A 862 31.07 3.14 10.57
N ARG A 863 31.29 3.25 9.25
CA ARG A 863 32.38 2.55 8.56
C ARG A 863 33.75 2.98 9.05
N ALA A 864 33.96 4.29 9.25
CA ALA A 864 35.22 4.83 9.74
C ALA A 864 35.52 4.40 11.18
N ALA A 865 34.51 4.42 12.07
CA ALA A 865 34.69 4.14 13.49
C ALA A 865 34.75 2.64 13.81
N THR A 866 34.05 1.80 13.04
CA THR A 866 33.95 0.36 13.33
C THR A 866 34.78 -0.51 12.38
N GLY A 867 35.13 -0.01 11.19
CA GLY A 867 35.76 -0.79 10.13
C GLY A 867 34.83 -1.85 9.51
N ARG A 868 33.54 -1.86 9.85
CA ARG A 868 32.57 -2.89 9.45
C ARG A 868 31.86 -2.50 8.15
N PRO A 869 31.51 -3.49 7.30
CA PRO A 869 30.76 -3.21 6.08
C PRO A 869 29.28 -2.95 6.39
N ALA A 870 28.60 -2.15 5.56
CA ALA A 870 27.16 -1.91 5.69
C ALA A 870 26.30 -3.12 5.27
N ARG A 871 26.87 -4.00 4.43
CA ARG A 871 26.25 -5.24 3.96
C ARG A 871 27.27 -6.37 3.99
N GLN A 872 26.85 -7.58 4.34
CA GLN A 872 27.76 -8.71 4.49
C GLN A 872 27.07 -10.03 4.15
N VAL A 873 27.80 -10.93 3.49
CA VAL A 873 27.34 -12.28 3.20
C VAL A 873 28.37 -13.28 3.70
N PHE A 874 27.94 -14.27 4.46
CA PHE A 874 28.80 -15.34 4.95
C PHE A 874 28.01 -16.64 5.17
N ASP A 875 28.71 -17.77 5.15
CA ASP A 875 28.12 -19.09 5.44
C ASP A 875 28.65 -19.58 6.78
N HIS A 876 27.77 -20.04 7.67
CA HIS A 876 28.13 -20.67 8.94
C HIS A 876 27.44 -22.01 9.12
N LYS A 877 28.23 -23.09 9.21
CA LYS A 877 27.77 -24.48 9.43
C LYS A 877 26.56 -24.88 8.56
N GLY A 878 26.55 -24.45 7.30
CA GLY A 878 25.52 -24.76 6.30
C GLY A 878 24.42 -23.71 6.14
N THR A 879 24.34 -22.68 6.99
CA THR A 879 23.39 -21.58 6.83
C THR A 879 24.06 -20.38 6.18
N ARG A 880 23.46 -19.82 5.13
CA ARG A 880 23.91 -18.54 4.55
C ARG A 880 23.25 -17.38 5.29
N PHE A 881 24.04 -16.42 5.71
CA PHE A 881 23.61 -15.15 6.28
C PHE A 881 23.80 -14.05 5.23
N VAL A 882 22.74 -13.25 5.04
CA VAL A 882 22.74 -12.07 4.16
C VAL A 882 22.31 -10.87 4.99
N LEU A 883 23.28 -10.06 5.40
CA LEU A 883 23.09 -8.85 6.20
C LEU A 883 23.01 -7.65 5.27
N LEU A 884 21.91 -6.90 5.37
CA LEU A 884 21.52 -5.81 4.50
C LEU A 884 21.30 -4.52 5.30
N ASP A 885 21.41 -3.38 4.64
CA ASP A 885 21.27 -2.05 5.20
C ASP A 885 19.85 -1.51 4.96
N SER A 886 19.22 -1.01 6.02
CA SER A 886 17.90 -0.36 5.93
C SER A 886 17.85 0.96 6.68
N HIS A 887 18.98 1.64 6.93
CA HIS A 887 19.07 2.82 7.80
C HIS A 887 18.13 3.98 7.41
N THR A 888 17.74 4.10 6.14
CA THR A 888 16.76 5.12 5.69
C THR A 888 15.30 4.70 5.90
N GLY A 889 15.04 3.51 6.44
CA GLY A 889 13.73 2.87 6.47
C GLY A 889 13.30 2.27 5.11
N ASP A 890 14.23 2.15 4.16
CA ASP A 890 13.99 1.53 2.84
C ASP A 890 15.29 0.95 2.26
N LEU A 891 15.25 -0.28 1.71
CA LEU A 891 16.46 -0.90 1.14
C LEU A 891 16.96 -0.15 -0.10
N ARG A 892 16.07 0.40 -0.93
CA ARG A 892 16.48 1.06 -2.17
C ARG A 892 17.16 2.39 -1.91
N THR A 893 16.64 3.21 -0.99
CA THR A 893 17.26 4.51 -0.66
C THR A 893 18.48 4.37 0.26
N SER A 894 18.57 3.30 1.06
CA SER A 894 19.77 2.99 1.84
C SER A 894 20.95 2.61 0.93
N ASP A 895 20.74 1.63 0.05
CA ASP A 895 21.74 1.18 -0.92
C ASP A 895 21.07 0.34 -2.00
N TRP A 896 20.84 0.90 -3.19
CA TRP A 896 20.19 0.18 -4.28
C TRP A 896 20.89 -1.15 -4.64
N ASP A 897 22.22 -1.20 -4.60
CA ASP A 897 22.98 -2.36 -5.09
C ASP A 897 22.73 -3.61 -4.24
N GLN A 898 22.17 -3.45 -3.03
CA GLN A 898 21.81 -4.55 -2.17
C GLN A 898 20.54 -5.30 -2.62
N VAL A 899 19.65 -4.64 -3.37
CA VAL A 899 18.42 -5.25 -3.90
C VAL A 899 18.74 -6.34 -4.93
N PRO A 900 19.53 -6.10 -6.00
CA PRO A 900 19.96 -7.16 -6.90
C PRO A 900 20.92 -8.14 -6.22
N LEU A 901 21.73 -7.70 -5.24
CA LEU A 901 22.58 -8.60 -4.45
C LEU A 901 21.75 -9.68 -3.76
N LEU A 902 20.70 -9.31 -3.01
CA LEU A 902 19.84 -10.26 -2.31
C LEU A 902 19.27 -11.31 -3.27
N ARG A 903 18.72 -10.88 -4.40
CA ARG A 903 18.21 -11.80 -5.42
C ARG A 903 19.29 -12.77 -5.90
N SER A 904 20.48 -12.25 -6.22
CA SER A 904 21.60 -13.07 -6.68
C SER A 904 22.07 -14.08 -5.62
N GLU A 905 22.09 -13.69 -4.35
CA GLU A 905 22.52 -14.57 -3.26
C GLU A 905 21.49 -15.65 -2.93
N LEU A 906 20.19 -15.36 -3.04
CA LEU A 906 19.14 -16.38 -2.98
C LEU A 906 19.29 -17.39 -4.12
N GLU A 907 19.55 -16.93 -5.35
CA GLU A 907 19.78 -17.83 -6.49
C GLU A 907 21.03 -18.69 -6.34
N ARG A 908 22.12 -18.12 -5.81
CA ARG A 908 23.35 -18.86 -5.50
C ARG A 908 23.13 -19.88 -4.39
N ALA A 909 22.48 -19.47 -3.29
CA ALA A 909 22.12 -20.34 -2.19
C ALA A 909 21.22 -21.48 -2.66
N ALA A 910 20.31 -21.26 -3.61
CA ALA A 910 19.44 -22.31 -4.14
C ALA A 910 20.25 -23.42 -4.82
N ARG A 911 21.29 -23.05 -5.58
CA ARG A 911 22.15 -23.98 -6.32
C ARG A 911 23.23 -24.66 -5.45
N ASP A 912 23.71 -24.00 -4.39
CA ASP A 912 24.79 -24.53 -3.56
C ASP A 912 24.28 -25.62 -2.60
N ARG A 913 24.73 -26.87 -2.78
CA ARG A 913 24.33 -28.01 -1.96
C ARG A 913 24.85 -27.97 -0.52
N ARG A 914 25.88 -27.15 -0.25
CA ARG A 914 26.44 -26.96 1.10
C ARG A 914 25.57 -26.03 1.94
N VAL A 915 24.79 -25.18 1.28
CA VAL A 915 23.81 -24.31 1.95
C VAL A 915 22.52 -25.09 2.18
N THR A 916 22.12 -25.21 3.45
CA THR A 916 20.94 -25.95 3.92
C THR A 916 19.79 -25.03 4.31
N GLY A 917 20.05 -23.74 4.55
CA GLY A 917 19.04 -22.70 4.84
C GLY A 917 19.62 -21.29 4.68
N VAL A 918 18.76 -20.27 4.68
CA VAL A 918 19.15 -18.85 4.53
C VAL A 918 18.56 -17.99 5.63
N VAL A 919 19.38 -17.16 6.26
CA VAL A 919 18.97 -16.08 7.16
C VAL A 919 19.25 -14.75 6.48
N VAL A 920 18.25 -13.89 6.39
CA VAL A 920 18.39 -12.49 5.97
C VAL A 920 18.23 -11.61 7.21
N SER A 921 19.02 -10.54 7.31
CA SER A 921 18.90 -9.57 8.41
C SER A 921 18.97 -8.15 7.88
N PHE A 922 18.05 -7.30 8.34
CA PHE A 922 18.09 -5.84 8.21
C PHE A 922 17.29 -5.23 9.35
N HIS A 923 17.60 -4.00 9.74
CA HIS A 923 17.06 -3.39 10.95
C HIS A 923 15.52 -3.16 10.91
N HIS A 924 14.97 -2.53 9.87
CA HIS A 924 13.54 -2.19 9.82
C HIS A 924 12.67 -3.39 9.36
N PRO A 925 11.61 -3.79 10.07
CA PRO A 925 10.83 -4.97 9.68
C PRO A 925 9.98 -4.76 8.43
N LEU A 926 9.64 -5.86 7.74
CA LEU A 926 8.70 -5.83 6.61
C LEU A 926 7.31 -5.38 7.02
N HIS A 927 6.92 -5.54 8.27
CA HIS A 927 5.67 -5.04 8.82
C HIS A 927 5.86 -4.76 10.30
N ASP A 928 5.26 -3.67 10.77
CA ASP A 928 5.30 -3.28 12.16
C ASP A 928 4.46 -4.27 12.98
N PRO A 929 5.08 -5.05 13.88
CA PRO A 929 4.38 -6.05 14.67
C PRO A 929 3.37 -5.46 15.67
N SER A 930 3.54 -4.19 16.06
CA SER A 930 2.56 -3.49 16.91
C SER A 930 1.25 -3.19 16.16
N GLY A 931 1.33 -3.09 14.84
CA GLY A 931 0.27 -2.64 13.94
C GLY A 931 0.13 -1.13 13.79
N ALA A 932 0.95 -0.32 14.49
CA ALA A 932 0.98 1.14 14.34
C ALA A 932 1.43 1.56 12.93
N GLY A 933 2.24 0.72 12.26
CA GLY A 933 2.72 0.96 10.90
C GLY A 933 3.84 2.00 10.81
N SER A 934 4.35 2.49 11.95
CA SER A 934 5.41 3.50 12.04
C SER A 934 6.81 2.90 12.06
N SER A 935 6.93 1.61 12.39
CA SER A 935 8.22 0.96 12.66
C SER A 935 8.47 -0.17 11.66
N GLN A 936 8.38 0.13 10.36
CA GLN A 936 8.49 -0.85 9.27
C GLN A 936 9.13 -0.22 8.03
N LEU A 937 9.52 -1.02 7.05
CA LEU A 937 9.92 -0.50 5.75
C LEU A 937 8.84 0.43 5.19
N SER A 938 9.28 1.64 4.83
CA SER A 938 8.44 2.72 4.33
C SER A 938 7.78 2.36 2.99
N ASP A 939 8.52 1.70 2.10
CA ASP A 939 7.96 1.14 0.86
C ASP A 939 7.30 -0.23 1.12
N ARG A 940 5.97 -0.23 1.24
CA ARG A 940 5.15 -1.43 1.46
C ARG A 940 5.18 -2.41 0.28
N LEU A 941 5.43 -1.92 -0.93
CA LEU A 941 5.50 -2.75 -2.14
C LEU A 941 6.83 -3.47 -2.21
N ALA A 942 7.92 -2.77 -1.87
CA ALA A 942 9.24 -3.39 -1.69
C ALA A 942 9.19 -4.44 -0.59
N ALA A 943 8.55 -4.15 0.56
CA ALA A 943 8.38 -5.14 1.61
C ALA A 943 7.64 -6.40 1.12
N GLY A 944 6.57 -6.23 0.32
CA GLY A 944 5.87 -7.33 -0.33
C GLY A 944 6.72 -8.10 -1.34
N LEU A 945 7.55 -7.42 -2.13
CA LEU A 945 8.48 -8.02 -3.09
C LEU A 945 9.52 -8.90 -2.40
N LEU A 946 10.14 -8.38 -1.33
CA LEU A 946 11.15 -9.10 -0.55
C LEU A 946 10.55 -10.38 0.03
N ARG A 947 9.37 -10.29 0.67
CA ARG A 947 8.68 -11.48 1.17
C ARG A 947 8.42 -12.51 0.07
N ARG A 948 8.00 -12.07 -1.13
CA ARG A 948 7.79 -12.96 -2.27
C ARG A 948 9.08 -13.66 -2.70
N TRP A 949 10.20 -12.94 -2.77
CA TRP A 949 11.50 -13.55 -3.13
C TRP A 949 11.96 -14.58 -2.09
N LEU A 950 11.78 -14.31 -0.80
CA LEU A 950 12.11 -15.27 0.26
C LEU A 950 11.20 -16.52 0.18
N ALA A 951 9.89 -16.32 0.00
CA ALA A 951 8.93 -17.42 -0.15
C ALA A 951 9.19 -18.25 -1.43
N GLU A 952 9.52 -17.59 -2.55
CA GLU A 952 9.86 -18.25 -3.81
C GLU A 952 11.18 -19.02 -3.69
N PHE A 953 12.22 -18.43 -3.10
CA PHE A 953 13.46 -19.13 -2.79
C PHE A 953 13.17 -20.41 -2.01
N ARG A 954 12.37 -20.32 -0.96
CA ARG A 954 12.00 -21.47 -0.11
C ARG A 954 11.31 -22.58 -0.91
N GLU A 955 10.30 -22.21 -1.69
CA GLU A 955 9.47 -23.13 -2.46
C GLU A 955 10.21 -23.76 -3.65
N THR A 956 11.15 -23.03 -4.28
CA THR A 956 11.90 -23.50 -5.46
C THR A 956 13.19 -24.23 -5.12
N SER A 957 13.90 -23.80 -4.06
CA SER A 957 15.15 -24.44 -3.61
C SER A 957 14.92 -25.65 -2.71
N GLY A 958 13.75 -25.74 -2.07
CA GLY A 958 13.46 -26.76 -1.07
C GLY A 958 14.13 -26.52 0.29
N LYS A 959 14.62 -25.30 0.56
CA LYS A 959 15.36 -24.92 1.77
C LYS A 959 14.58 -23.91 2.62
N PRO A 960 14.66 -23.96 3.96
CA PRO A 960 14.02 -22.97 4.81
C PRO A 960 14.70 -21.59 4.72
N VAL A 961 13.96 -20.55 5.08
CA VAL A 961 14.42 -19.16 5.11
C VAL A 961 13.83 -18.42 6.31
N ALA A 962 14.63 -17.54 6.93
CA ALA A 962 14.21 -16.67 8.01
C ALA A 962 14.67 -15.22 7.77
N LEU A 963 13.92 -14.27 8.30
CA LEU A 963 14.22 -12.84 8.31
C LEU A 963 14.30 -12.36 9.76
N PHE A 964 15.41 -11.70 10.12
CA PHE A 964 15.63 -11.09 11.42
C PHE A 964 15.65 -9.56 11.32
N THR A 965 14.84 -8.91 12.16
CA THR A 965 14.62 -7.45 12.19
C THR A 965 14.66 -6.92 13.62
N GLY A 966 14.75 -5.60 13.76
CA GLY A 966 14.79 -4.81 15.00
C GLY A 966 13.78 -3.65 14.93
N HIS A 967 14.18 -2.46 15.38
CA HIS A 967 13.53 -1.14 15.19
C HIS A 967 12.16 -0.94 15.85
N ALA A 968 11.28 -1.96 15.80
CA ALA A 968 9.93 -1.87 16.37
C ALA A 968 9.89 -2.11 17.88
N HIS A 969 11.04 -2.34 18.52
CA HIS A 969 11.20 -2.60 19.96
C HIS A 969 10.15 -3.56 20.53
N THR A 970 9.84 -4.61 19.77
CA THR A 970 8.75 -5.53 20.04
C THR A 970 9.20 -6.92 19.70
N ALA A 971 9.27 -7.81 20.70
CA ALA A 971 9.51 -9.22 20.45
C ALA A 971 8.33 -9.79 19.65
N SER A 972 8.57 -10.19 18.41
CA SER A 972 7.51 -10.73 17.55
C SER A 972 8.02 -11.84 16.66
N VAL A 973 7.19 -12.86 16.47
CA VAL A 973 7.49 -13.99 15.60
C VAL A 973 6.26 -14.29 14.78
N ALA A 974 6.43 -14.30 13.46
CA ALA A 974 5.36 -14.60 12.53
C ALA A 974 5.84 -15.53 11.41
N ARG A 975 4.90 -16.29 10.85
CA ARG A 975 5.11 -16.97 9.58
C ARG A 975 4.22 -16.35 8.52
N ARG A 976 4.81 -16.03 7.37
CA ARG A 976 4.08 -15.48 6.22
C ARG A 976 4.59 -16.14 4.95
N ASP A 977 3.71 -16.85 4.25
CA ASP A 977 4.07 -17.62 3.06
C ASP A 977 5.28 -18.57 3.27
N GLY A 978 5.37 -19.17 4.47
CA GLY A 978 6.45 -20.08 4.86
C GLY A 978 7.76 -19.41 5.29
N VAL A 979 7.87 -18.09 5.19
CA VAL A 979 9.01 -17.31 5.70
C VAL A 979 8.84 -17.09 7.19
N LEU A 980 9.86 -17.42 7.98
CA LEU A 980 9.91 -17.09 9.41
C LEU A 980 10.40 -15.65 9.57
N GLU A 981 9.53 -14.74 10.01
CA GLU A 981 9.84 -13.34 10.29
C GLU A 981 9.99 -13.17 11.80
N VAL A 982 11.13 -12.64 12.25
CA VAL A 982 11.49 -12.47 13.66
C VAL A 982 11.89 -11.01 13.91
N THR A 983 11.13 -10.31 14.76
CA THR A 983 11.53 -9.03 15.33
C THR A 983 12.10 -9.26 16.72
N THR A 984 13.35 -8.85 16.90
CA THR A 984 14.10 -9.01 18.14
C THR A 984 13.59 -8.00 19.18
N PRO A 985 13.44 -8.36 20.48
CA PRO A 985 13.19 -7.38 21.53
C PRO A 985 14.31 -6.32 21.57
N ALA A 986 13.96 -5.11 22.02
CA ALA A 986 14.94 -4.08 22.29
C ALA A 986 15.73 -4.39 23.56
N VAL A 987 17.02 -4.03 23.58
CA VAL A 987 17.87 -4.21 24.77
C VAL A 987 17.79 -3.00 25.69
N GLY A 988 18.03 -1.80 25.16
CA GLY A 988 18.19 -0.59 25.98
C GLY A 988 17.14 0.49 25.72
N LYS A 989 16.24 0.28 24.75
CA LYS A 989 15.23 1.24 24.34
C LYS A 989 13.81 0.77 24.59
N THR A 990 13.00 1.77 24.93
CA THR A 990 11.61 1.66 25.30
C THR A 990 10.79 0.81 24.31
N PRO A 991 10.12 -0.27 24.77
CA PRO A 991 9.25 -1.07 23.91
C PRO A 991 8.08 -0.27 23.31
N TYR A 992 7.71 -0.58 22.07
CA TYR A 992 6.60 0.12 21.38
C TYR A 992 5.25 -0.57 21.53
N SER A 993 5.25 -1.89 21.70
CA SER A 993 4.03 -2.67 21.93
C SER A 993 3.69 -2.78 23.41
N SER A 994 2.46 -3.20 23.68
CA SER A 994 2.02 -3.47 25.04
C SER A 994 2.73 -4.67 25.67
N PRO A 995 2.83 -4.70 27.02
CA PRO A 995 3.46 -5.81 27.74
C PRO A 995 2.92 -7.20 27.35
N ASP A 996 1.64 -7.31 27.01
CA ASP A 996 1.01 -8.56 26.60
C ASP A 996 1.24 -8.96 25.13
N GLN A 997 1.83 -8.07 24.32
CA GLN A 997 2.07 -8.22 22.87
C GLN A 997 3.57 -8.19 22.51
N GLY A 998 4.45 -8.53 23.44
CA GLY A 998 5.90 -8.60 23.22
C GLY A 998 6.68 -7.33 23.57
N GLY A 999 6.05 -6.40 24.30
CA GLY A 999 6.67 -5.18 24.80
C GLY A 999 7.52 -5.41 26.05
N PHE A 1000 8.72 -5.97 25.89
CA PHE A 1000 9.68 -6.15 26.98
C PHE A 1000 11.13 -6.02 26.49
N PHE A 1001 12.05 -5.72 27.42
CA PHE A 1001 13.49 -5.68 27.14
C PHE A 1001 14.07 -7.09 27.07
N GLY A 1002 14.92 -7.38 26.10
CA GLY A 1002 15.43 -8.73 25.93
C GLY A 1002 16.41 -8.90 24.79
N TRP A 1003 16.79 -10.15 24.57
CA TRP A 1003 17.59 -10.60 23.43
C TRP A 1003 17.20 -12.03 23.05
N MET A 1004 17.68 -12.55 21.92
CA MET A 1004 17.37 -13.92 21.48
C MET A 1004 18.61 -14.80 21.38
N ASN A 1005 18.58 -16.00 21.96
CA ASN A 1005 19.57 -17.05 21.72
C ASN A 1005 18.98 -18.08 20.75
N VAL A 1006 19.55 -18.22 19.56
CA VAL A 1006 18.98 -19.00 18.46
C VAL A 1006 19.80 -20.25 18.21
N ALA A 1007 19.21 -21.43 18.43
CA ALA A 1007 19.73 -22.73 18.04
C ALA A 1007 19.31 -23.11 16.61
N VAL A 1008 20.30 -23.53 15.83
CA VAL A 1008 20.10 -23.95 14.44
C VAL A 1008 20.36 -25.45 14.31
N ASP A 1009 19.40 -26.17 13.73
CA ASP A 1009 19.63 -27.55 13.33
C ASP A 1009 20.54 -27.57 12.08
N PRO A 1010 21.75 -28.16 12.15
CA PRO A 1010 22.64 -28.24 10.99
C PRO A 1010 22.10 -29.21 9.91
N ARG A 1011 21.11 -30.05 10.25
CA ARG A 1011 20.53 -30.99 9.29
C ARG A 1011 19.62 -30.24 8.31
N PRO A 1012 19.67 -30.57 7.01
CA PRO A 1012 18.81 -29.91 6.04
C PRO A 1012 17.33 -30.20 6.32
N ALA A 1013 16.55 -29.16 6.65
CA ALA A 1013 15.09 -29.24 6.58
C ALA A 1013 14.65 -29.24 5.12
N ARG A 1014 13.67 -30.07 4.75
CA ARG A 1014 13.20 -30.19 3.37
C ARG A 1014 11.85 -29.52 3.19
N VAL A 1015 11.78 -28.54 2.29
CA VAL A 1015 10.53 -27.93 1.83
C VAL A 1015 10.04 -28.67 0.59
N ARG A 1016 8.76 -29.02 0.57
CA ARG A 1016 8.08 -29.53 -0.62
C ARG A 1016 7.15 -28.47 -1.15
N ARG A 1017 7.38 -28.06 -2.41
CA ARG A 1017 6.59 -27.01 -3.06
C ARG A 1017 5.09 -27.31 -2.96
N GLY A 1018 4.31 -26.35 -2.47
CA GLY A 1018 2.86 -26.45 -2.35
C GLY A 1018 2.33 -27.35 -1.23
N LEU A 1019 3.20 -27.92 -0.39
CA LEU A 1019 2.80 -28.80 0.72
C LEU A 1019 3.25 -28.22 2.08
N PRO A 1020 2.53 -28.53 3.19
CA PRO A 1020 2.97 -28.18 4.53
C PRO A 1020 4.38 -28.70 4.81
N SER A 1021 5.21 -27.91 5.50
CA SER A 1021 6.62 -28.25 5.74
C SER A 1021 6.96 -28.19 7.25
N PRO A 1022 6.42 -29.10 8.07
CA PRO A 1022 6.58 -29.06 9.52
C PRO A 1022 8.05 -29.10 9.97
N GLU A 1023 8.93 -29.80 9.24
CA GLU A 1023 10.38 -29.86 9.53
C GLU A 1023 11.04 -28.47 9.57
N THR A 1024 10.53 -27.50 8.79
CA THR A 1024 11.09 -26.14 8.79
C THR A 1024 10.83 -25.37 10.09
N ARG A 1025 9.87 -25.83 10.90
CA ARG A 1025 9.59 -25.27 12.24
C ARG A 1025 10.59 -25.77 13.28
N ASP A 1026 11.27 -26.88 13.00
CA ASP A 1026 12.36 -27.40 13.82
C ASP A 1026 13.74 -26.91 13.39
N TRP A 1027 13.88 -26.24 12.24
CA TRP A 1027 15.17 -25.73 11.76
C TRP A 1027 15.78 -24.70 12.73
N LEU A 1028 15.01 -23.67 13.10
CA LEU A 1028 15.41 -22.68 14.10
C LEU A 1028 14.56 -22.81 15.36
N ARG A 1029 15.20 -22.72 16.53
CA ARG A 1029 14.60 -22.64 17.85
C ARG A 1029 15.30 -21.56 18.64
N ALA A 1030 14.58 -20.71 19.35
CA ALA A 1030 15.16 -19.61 20.09
C ALA A 1030 14.60 -19.49 21.51
N GLU A 1031 15.47 -19.11 22.43
CA GLU A 1031 15.07 -18.53 23.70
C GLU A 1031 14.98 -17.02 23.53
N SER A 1032 13.77 -16.45 23.61
CA SER A 1032 13.58 -15.01 23.76
C SER A 1032 13.73 -14.68 25.24
N ARG A 1033 14.92 -14.21 25.61
CA ARG A 1033 15.34 -14.05 27.00
C ARG A 1033 15.05 -12.62 27.46
N PRO A 1034 14.08 -12.42 28.38
CA PRO A 1034 13.81 -11.10 28.90
C PRO A 1034 14.91 -10.65 29.86
N LEU A 1035 15.19 -9.34 29.88
CA LEU A 1035 16.09 -8.68 30.84
C LEU A 1035 15.27 -8.18 32.03
N ILE A 1036 15.22 -8.99 33.09
CA ILE A 1036 14.41 -8.75 34.29
C ILE A 1036 15.23 -8.81 35.58
N ASP A 1037 14.82 -8.03 36.57
CA ASP A 1037 15.41 -8.05 37.90
C ASP A 1037 14.64 -8.98 38.87
N ALA A 1038 13.32 -9.13 38.68
CA ALA A 1038 12.48 -10.00 39.49
C ALA A 1038 11.38 -10.73 38.70
N ILE A 1039 10.82 -11.76 39.33
CA ILE A 1039 9.60 -12.46 38.88
C ILE A 1039 8.58 -12.41 40.01
N ASN A 1040 7.41 -11.85 39.74
CA ASN A 1040 6.25 -11.89 40.63
C ASN A 1040 5.41 -13.13 40.28
N LEU A 1041 5.40 -14.12 41.17
CA LEU A 1041 4.61 -15.35 41.03
C LEU A 1041 3.36 -15.29 41.91
N SER A 1042 2.18 -15.35 41.29
CA SER A 1042 0.89 -15.45 41.97
C SER A 1042 0.39 -16.89 41.92
N ALA A 1043 0.24 -17.51 43.09
CA ALA A 1043 -0.29 -18.85 43.28
C ALA A 1043 -1.03 -18.93 44.64
N PRO A 1044 -2.06 -19.79 44.77
CA PRO A 1044 -2.75 -19.96 46.04
C PRO A 1044 -1.83 -20.59 47.10
N ALA A 1045 -1.95 -20.17 48.36
CA ALA A 1045 -1.23 -20.81 49.47
C ALA A 1045 -1.78 -22.22 49.77
N ARG A 1046 -3.10 -22.42 49.59
CA ARG A 1046 -3.80 -23.69 49.83
C ARG A 1046 -4.84 -23.93 48.73
N LEU A 1047 -5.00 -25.18 48.30
CA LEU A 1047 -5.97 -25.60 47.29
C LEU A 1047 -6.60 -26.95 47.67
N ALA A 1048 -7.92 -27.07 47.68
CA ALA A 1048 -8.60 -28.31 48.04
C ALA A 1048 -8.51 -29.35 46.90
N ALA A 1049 -8.30 -30.63 47.23
CA ALA A 1049 -8.27 -31.71 46.22
C ALA A 1049 -9.57 -31.74 45.41
N GLY A 1050 -9.45 -31.76 44.08
CA GLY A 1050 -10.57 -31.67 43.12
C GLY A 1050 -10.87 -30.25 42.63
N THR A 1051 -10.21 -29.22 43.17
CA THR A 1051 -10.39 -27.82 42.74
C THR A 1051 -9.21 -27.30 41.90
N SER A 1052 -9.47 -26.22 41.17
CA SER A 1052 -8.47 -25.53 40.34
C SER A 1052 -8.38 -24.06 40.72
N ALA A 1053 -7.19 -23.48 40.59
CA ALA A 1053 -6.94 -22.05 40.76
C ALA A 1053 -6.06 -21.52 39.63
N ALA A 1054 -6.24 -20.25 39.27
CA ALA A 1054 -5.37 -19.58 38.32
C ALA A 1054 -3.98 -19.35 38.95
N VAL A 1055 -2.95 -19.46 38.11
CA VAL A 1055 -1.57 -19.15 38.45
C VAL A 1055 -1.06 -18.16 37.41
N SER A 1056 -0.26 -17.18 37.82
CA SER A 1056 0.35 -16.24 36.88
C SER A 1056 1.77 -15.89 37.30
N ALA A 1057 2.62 -15.60 36.33
CA ALA A 1057 3.95 -15.07 36.56
C ALA A 1057 4.17 -13.82 35.72
N THR A 1058 4.73 -12.79 36.35
CA THR A 1058 4.99 -11.48 35.75
C THR A 1058 6.48 -11.17 35.88
N GLY A 1059 7.12 -10.79 34.78
CA GLY A 1059 8.50 -10.31 34.75
C GLY A 1059 8.54 -8.83 35.10
N VAL A 1060 9.54 -8.41 35.87
CA VAL A 1060 9.68 -7.04 36.36
C VAL A 1060 11.00 -6.44 35.89
N THR A 1061 10.91 -5.21 35.38
CA THR A 1061 12.06 -4.32 35.15
C THR A 1061 11.83 -3.06 35.97
N SER A 1062 12.31 -3.07 37.22
CA SER A 1062 11.93 -2.14 38.28
C SER A 1062 12.33 -0.69 37.98
N GLU A 1063 13.53 -0.48 37.42
CA GLU A 1063 14.01 0.86 37.05
C GLU A 1063 13.11 1.56 36.02
N TYR A 1064 12.47 0.77 35.14
CA TYR A 1064 11.59 1.28 34.09
C TYR A 1064 10.10 1.24 34.47
N GLY A 1065 9.76 0.66 35.62
CA GLY A 1065 8.36 0.45 36.03
C GLY A 1065 7.58 -0.46 35.07
N LEU A 1066 8.27 -1.39 34.39
CA LEU A 1066 7.68 -2.28 33.41
C LEU A 1066 7.37 -3.64 34.06
N GLU A 1067 6.13 -4.08 33.90
CA GLU A 1067 5.66 -5.41 34.26
C GLU A 1067 4.99 -6.07 33.06
N PHE A 1068 5.32 -7.33 32.77
CA PHE A 1068 4.76 -8.06 31.63
C PHE A 1068 4.52 -9.54 31.95
N PRO A 1069 3.51 -10.19 31.37
CA PRO A 1069 3.24 -11.60 31.61
C PRO A 1069 4.37 -12.48 31.06
N LEU A 1070 4.90 -13.39 31.88
CA LEU A 1070 5.91 -14.37 31.45
C LEU A 1070 5.26 -15.50 30.66
N ARG A 1071 5.06 -15.25 29.37
CA ARG A 1071 4.56 -16.18 28.36
C ARG A 1071 5.09 -15.76 26.98
N HIS A 1072 4.80 -16.56 25.95
CA HIS A 1072 5.12 -16.20 24.57
C HIS A 1072 4.71 -14.74 24.26
N PRO A 1073 5.59 -13.92 23.64
CA PRO A 1073 6.85 -14.31 23.01
C PRO A 1073 8.08 -14.40 23.95
N ALA A 1074 7.98 -14.08 25.24
CA ALA A 1074 9.05 -14.37 26.19
C ALA A 1074 9.17 -15.88 26.46
N SER A 1075 10.40 -16.37 26.55
CA SER A 1075 10.67 -17.75 26.95
C SER A 1075 10.56 -17.88 28.47
N VAL A 1076 9.74 -18.85 28.89
CA VAL A 1076 9.45 -19.14 30.30
C VAL A 1076 9.55 -20.64 30.53
N THR A 1077 10.09 -21.06 31.66
CA THR A 1077 10.12 -22.46 32.07
C THR A 1077 9.44 -22.64 33.42
N TRP A 1078 8.44 -23.51 33.45
CA TRP A 1078 7.73 -23.93 34.66
C TRP A 1078 8.21 -25.32 35.04
N THR A 1079 8.55 -25.50 36.31
CA THR A 1079 8.94 -26.79 36.89
C THR A 1079 8.18 -27.04 38.19
N GLY A 1080 8.10 -28.30 38.59
CA GLY A 1080 7.39 -28.71 39.79
C GLY A 1080 8.19 -29.71 40.61
N SER A 1081 8.00 -29.65 41.93
CA SER A 1081 8.47 -30.67 42.88
C SER A 1081 7.83 -32.04 42.59
N ARG A 1082 8.33 -33.09 43.23
CA ARG A 1082 7.80 -34.46 43.09
C ARG A 1082 6.29 -34.47 43.36
N GLY A 1083 5.51 -34.91 42.38
CA GLY A 1083 4.04 -34.97 42.46
C GLY A 1083 3.32 -33.82 41.76
N LEU A 1084 4.01 -32.76 41.33
CA LEU A 1084 3.44 -31.74 40.44
C LEU A 1084 3.83 -32.04 38.99
N VAL A 1085 2.83 -32.20 38.12
CA VAL A 1085 3.04 -32.36 36.68
C VAL A 1085 2.74 -31.05 35.97
N VAL A 1086 3.71 -30.51 35.23
CA VAL A 1086 3.51 -29.36 34.35
C VAL A 1086 3.10 -29.89 32.97
N ALA A 1087 1.90 -29.54 32.53
CA ALA A 1087 1.33 -29.99 31.27
C ALA A 1087 1.22 -28.82 30.29
N GLY A 1088 1.76 -29.01 29.08
CA GLY A 1088 1.66 -28.02 27.99
C GLY A 1088 0.34 -28.06 27.21
N SER A 1089 -0.61 -28.92 27.59
CA SER A 1089 -1.93 -28.99 26.96
C SER A 1089 -2.99 -29.56 27.92
N ALA A 1090 -4.24 -29.15 27.73
CA ALA A 1090 -5.37 -29.67 28.49
C ALA A 1090 -5.53 -31.20 28.39
N ALA A 1091 -5.21 -31.81 27.24
CA ALA A 1091 -5.23 -33.26 27.08
C ALA A 1091 -4.12 -33.95 27.90
N GLY A 1092 -2.92 -33.37 27.90
CA GLY A 1092 -1.82 -33.81 28.75
C GLY A 1092 -2.15 -33.66 30.23
N ALA A 1093 -2.78 -32.55 30.61
CA ALA A 1093 -3.21 -32.29 31.98
C ALA A 1093 -4.22 -33.35 32.47
N ARG A 1094 -5.25 -33.65 31.67
CA ARG A 1094 -6.22 -34.72 31.96
C ARG A 1094 -5.58 -36.10 32.10
N THR A 1095 -4.55 -36.38 31.30
CA THR A 1095 -3.82 -37.65 31.37
C THR A 1095 -2.98 -37.73 32.64
N ALA A 1096 -2.24 -36.66 32.95
CA ALA A 1096 -1.42 -36.56 34.16
C ALA A 1096 -2.24 -36.70 35.45
N ALA A 1097 -3.46 -36.14 35.47
CA ALA A 1097 -4.36 -36.23 36.62
C ALA A 1097 -4.80 -37.67 36.94
N ARG A 1098 -4.70 -38.62 36.00
CA ARG A 1098 -5.07 -40.03 36.22
C ARG A 1098 -3.95 -40.87 36.85
N ASP A 1099 -2.71 -40.40 36.80
CA ASP A 1099 -1.57 -41.11 37.40
C ASP A 1099 -1.70 -41.09 38.93
N ARG A 1100 -1.43 -42.23 39.59
CA ARG A 1100 -1.49 -42.40 41.06
C ARG A 1100 -0.44 -41.59 41.82
N ARG A 1101 0.64 -41.15 41.16
CA ARG A 1101 1.73 -40.37 41.75
C ARG A 1101 1.53 -38.86 41.65
N THR A 1102 0.55 -38.41 40.87
CA THR A 1102 0.24 -36.99 40.68
C THR A 1102 -0.54 -36.45 41.88
N LEU A 1103 0.01 -35.42 42.52
CA LEU A 1103 -0.65 -34.64 43.57
C LEU A 1103 -1.36 -33.42 42.98
N ALA A 1104 -0.76 -32.74 42.01
CA ALA A 1104 -1.35 -31.62 41.29
C ALA A 1104 -0.87 -31.56 39.83
N VAL A 1105 -1.63 -30.83 39.00
CA VAL A 1105 -1.31 -30.59 37.60
C VAL A 1105 -1.35 -29.09 37.32
N LEU A 1106 -0.28 -28.52 36.78
CA LEU A 1106 -0.26 -27.16 36.24
C LEU A 1106 -0.48 -27.22 34.73
N ASP A 1107 -1.63 -26.77 34.25
CA ASP A 1107 -1.96 -26.69 32.82
C ASP A 1107 -1.62 -25.31 32.26
N LEU A 1108 -0.59 -25.24 31.42
CA LEU A 1108 -0.08 -23.99 30.84
C LEU A 1108 -0.95 -23.42 29.72
N ALA A 1109 -1.96 -24.15 29.23
CA ALA A 1109 -2.89 -23.63 28.23
C ALA A 1109 -3.89 -22.61 28.82
N GLY A 1110 -4.20 -22.75 30.12
CA GLY A 1110 -5.13 -21.89 30.86
C GLY A 1110 -4.51 -21.29 32.13
N PRO A 1111 -3.19 -21.13 32.18
CA PRO A 1111 -2.32 -21.34 33.36
C PRO A 1111 -3.07 -21.65 34.67
N THR A 1112 -3.59 -22.88 34.79
CA THR A 1112 -4.37 -23.32 35.97
C THR A 1112 -3.66 -24.43 36.73
N LEU A 1113 -3.58 -24.29 38.05
CA LEU A 1113 -3.16 -25.37 38.95
C LEU A 1113 -4.40 -26.14 39.41
N THR A 1114 -4.43 -27.45 39.18
CA THR A 1114 -5.49 -28.34 39.66
C THR A 1114 -4.94 -29.30 40.70
N ALA A 1115 -5.51 -29.28 41.91
CA ALA A 1115 -5.19 -30.24 42.95
C ALA A 1115 -5.89 -31.57 42.66
N VAL A 1116 -5.13 -32.66 42.56
CA VAL A 1116 -5.66 -34.01 42.29
C VAL A 1116 -5.76 -34.82 43.57
N ARG A 1117 -4.76 -34.69 44.46
CA ARG A 1117 -4.71 -35.40 45.75
C ARG A 1117 -4.09 -34.53 46.83
N PRO A 1118 -4.33 -34.85 48.12
CA PRO A 1118 -3.75 -34.11 49.22
C PRO A 1118 -2.24 -34.28 49.29
N GLY A 1119 -1.54 -33.26 49.79
CA GLY A 1119 -0.08 -33.23 49.89
C GLY A 1119 0.47 -31.81 49.78
N THR A 1120 1.74 -31.70 49.41
CA THR A 1120 2.39 -30.39 49.23
C THR A 1120 3.16 -30.42 47.92
N VAL A 1121 3.01 -29.37 47.13
CA VAL A 1121 3.76 -29.19 45.89
C VAL A 1121 4.38 -27.81 45.83
N THR A 1122 5.64 -27.73 45.41
CA THR A 1122 6.30 -26.48 45.03
C THR A 1122 6.31 -26.37 43.51
N MET A 1123 5.90 -25.22 42.99
CA MET A 1123 6.09 -24.83 41.60
C MET A 1123 7.19 -23.78 41.51
N THR A 1124 7.99 -23.82 40.44
CA THR A 1124 9.05 -22.86 40.18
C THR A 1124 8.92 -22.37 38.75
N VAL A 1125 8.93 -21.04 38.56
CA VAL A 1125 8.99 -20.38 37.26
C VAL A 1125 10.37 -19.76 37.07
N ALA A 1126 10.94 -19.88 35.87
CA ALA A 1126 12.23 -19.29 35.51
C ALA A 1126 12.16 -18.60 34.14
N ALA A 1127 12.77 -17.42 34.05
CA ALA A 1127 12.90 -16.61 32.84
C ALA A 1127 14.06 -15.62 33.01
N GLY A 1128 14.77 -15.27 31.94
CA GLY A 1128 15.77 -14.19 31.99
C GLY A 1128 16.91 -14.35 33.01
N GLY A 1129 17.25 -15.59 33.39
CA GLY A 1129 18.22 -15.86 34.47
C GLY A 1129 17.69 -15.67 35.90
N ARG A 1130 16.40 -15.36 36.06
CA ARG A 1130 15.69 -15.27 37.35
C ARG A 1130 14.79 -16.48 37.56
N SER A 1131 14.47 -16.76 38.82
CA SER A 1131 13.47 -17.77 39.19
C SER A 1131 12.68 -17.35 40.42
N ALA A 1132 11.42 -17.78 40.50
CA ALA A 1132 10.55 -17.62 41.66
C ALA A 1132 9.83 -18.94 41.94
N SER A 1133 9.55 -19.22 43.22
CA SER A 1133 8.89 -20.46 43.63
C SER A 1133 7.73 -20.19 44.59
N ALA A 1134 6.67 -21.00 44.49
CA ALA A 1134 5.54 -20.97 45.40
C ALA A 1134 5.21 -22.40 45.85
N THR A 1135 4.98 -22.58 47.15
CA THR A 1135 4.55 -23.85 47.73
C THR A 1135 3.06 -23.80 48.02
N VAL A 1136 2.34 -24.80 47.54
CA VAL A 1136 0.88 -24.93 47.67
C VAL A 1136 0.57 -26.15 48.52
N GLU A 1137 -0.18 -25.93 49.59
CA GLU A 1137 -0.76 -27.01 50.39
C GLU A 1137 -2.03 -27.55 49.70
N LEU A 1138 -2.04 -28.84 49.39
CA LEU A 1138 -3.18 -29.52 48.77
C LEU A 1138 -3.98 -30.21 49.87
N ALA A 1139 -5.14 -29.65 50.22
CA ALA A 1139 -5.96 -30.15 51.32
C ALA A 1139 -6.80 -31.38 50.91
N GLY A 1140 -7.11 -32.25 51.89
CA GLY A 1140 -8.13 -33.29 51.75
C GLY A 1140 -9.50 -32.72 51.36
N PRO A 1141 -10.39 -33.51 50.72
CA PRO A 1141 -11.80 -33.15 50.71
C PRO A 1141 -12.28 -33.06 52.17
N GLU A 1142 -12.98 -31.97 52.52
CA GLU A 1142 -13.67 -31.86 53.81
C GLU A 1142 -14.77 -32.93 53.97
#